data_AF-A0A1D8RTZ9-F1
#
_entry.id   AF-A0A1D8RTZ9-F1
#
_cell.length_a   1.000
_cell.length_b   1.000
_cell.length_c   1.000
_cell.angle_alpha   90.00
_cell.angle_beta   90.00
_cell.angle_gamma   90.00
#
_symmetry.space_group_name_H-M   'P 1'
#
loop_
_entity.id
_entity.type
_entity.pdbx_description
1 polymer ?
#
loop_
_entity_poly.entity_id
_entity_poly.type
_entity_poly.pdbx_seq_one_letter_code
_entity_poly.pdbx_strand_id
1 'polypeptide(L)'
;MRFLKFILIAVITLLIIFTITYSARVSVINYLVKTQFNSDKIALTCLNVSLTSNMAIRVNKACLQTPKANIQIVGITIQWQLSPSLNITDIDIGLAEIKGTDHLFSKKDDALLSKEQENQNLSQLLSTSLQTYAQQIKQFNLPTKINVTKLSYSPFTLSNKTETKYIANLSTLANNLSFTLTTSASVAFIEAKLTREKEGFSIEISSKLSLLKSFLSAHRLPITAALANNLTASEISGDFNTQIKYQASAISLKNQISNISITSENGIGNSGPFKLLGALNFDSQFDLITKETTHEISAKDKITVALTFVGKNEILVEYSQPQLLAKLSQAGLSPTMMSILEENPLTHVTIKPQGNARLTLNDSKGYLSHLEISAISGARPHQVKFDNITFALPTPQIPYALAVEHFVIDSQLKLLNIAKYTPAPVALHLIGSLNKTEQTTTINLTADSSITLNNIVVLKQMTEDKDNNQTHNKITTKTSTAQKPQALLSLKKLTTNLTGSVALLEDNNLNIKLKVDNHASQLNIPKKLKITSFNIFSELNGSFDDIQLNAQASADGVKLGNIVLTGPVKSPNVVITAKNLQLTNLLSLNIQLPTEVELIDGLLDYNISGQINALNNIENTPFNVSVAITSLSGEINGIWLQELNWQQHFSLLAGKITTQPNAKENLTVELIETVTPISKLSINTNWTFDKSFQLSANKLKANVLGGSFFIPNIQWPVEHGHSVNVQLNSIDLEQVLALDEKQGIVVTGNISGQLPVTFDGDKYIIEKGELHNISNGLIQVIDNPAVTELKANNSQLKLAFDALQNLHYHQLSSAVTMADDGYMQLNTVIKGRNPDIDNDVNLNLNLSYDLLGLLESLSITQRFEESLIKGLQKKKE
;
A
#
# COMPACT_ATOMS: atom_id res chain seq x y z
N MET A 1 -81.46 88.10 6.26
CA MET A 1 -81.60 87.14 5.14
C MET A 1 -80.31 86.91 4.31
N ARG A 2 -79.34 87.83 4.23
CA ARG A 2 -78.08 87.62 3.46
C ARG A 2 -77.13 86.58 4.08
N PHE A 3 -77.04 86.51 5.41
CA PHE A 3 -76.15 85.59 6.14
C PHE A 3 -76.57 84.11 5.99
N LEU A 4 -77.88 83.83 6.02
CA LEU A 4 -78.43 82.47 5.86
C LEU A 4 -78.21 81.93 4.44
N LYS A 5 -78.28 82.80 3.41
CA LYS A 5 -77.94 82.42 2.02
C LYS A 5 -76.45 82.11 1.87
N PHE A 6 -75.57 82.86 2.54
CA PHE A 6 -74.13 82.56 2.55
C PHE A 6 -73.82 81.23 3.25
N ILE A 7 -74.46 80.93 4.39
CA ILE A 7 -74.31 79.65 5.08
C ILE A 7 -74.87 78.51 4.22
N LEU A 8 -76.02 78.69 3.58
CA LEU A 8 -76.61 77.66 2.73
C LEU A 8 -75.77 77.39 1.47
N ILE A 9 -75.25 78.45 0.83
CA ILE A 9 -74.32 78.31 -0.30
C ILE A 9 -73.02 77.67 0.16
N ALA A 10 -72.47 78.05 1.32
CA ALA A 10 -71.28 77.43 1.90
C ALA A 10 -71.51 75.95 2.24
N VAL A 11 -72.67 75.59 2.80
CA VAL A 11 -73.02 74.20 3.10
C VAL A 11 -73.22 73.41 1.80
N ILE A 12 -73.94 73.93 0.81
CA ILE A 12 -74.15 73.25 -0.49
C ILE A 12 -72.83 73.11 -1.24
N THR A 13 -71.97 74.13 -1.28
CA THR A 13 -70.64 74.02 -1.88
C THR A 13 -69.77 73.04 -1.12
N LEU A 14 -69.80 73.03 0.21
CA LEU A 14 -69.10 72.01 1.01
C LEU A 14 -69.65 70.61 0.74
N LEU A 15 -70.96 70.45 0.55
CA LEU A 15 -71.62 69.17 0.28
C LEU A 15 -71.34 68.67 -1.14
N ILE A 16 -71.28 69.58 -2.14
CA ILE A 16 -70.84 69.31 -3.51
C ILE A 16 -69.35 68.93 -3.52
N ILE A 17 -68.50 69.70 -2.84
CA ILE A 17 -67.08 69.36 -2.67
C ILE A 17 -66.96 67.99 -1.99
N PHE A 18 -67.73 67.71 -0.94
CA PHE A 18 -67.67 66.45 -0.22
C PHE A 18 -68.15 65.26 -1.07
N THR A 19 -69.24 65.41 -1.84
CA THR A 19 -69.73 64.38 -2.77
C THR A 19 -68.83 64.17 -3.98
N ILE A 20 -68.23 65.23 -4.55
CA ILE A 20 -67.21 65.10 -5.62
C ILE A 20 -65.96 64.43 -5.06
N THR A 21 -65.47 64.86 -3.89
CA THR A 21 -64.27 64.29 -3.24
C THR A 21 -64.52 62.83 -2.84
N TYR A 22 -65.72 62.50 -2.33
CA TYR A 22 -66.12 61.14 -2.01
C TYR A 22 -66.28 60.28 -3.27
N SER A 23 -66.82 60.81 -4.37
CA SER A 23 -66.95 60.08 -5.64
C SER A 23 -65.59 59.86 -6.32
N ALA A 24 -64.68 60.84 -6.23
CA ALA A 24 -63.32 60.78 -6.74
C ALA A 24 -62.31 60.14 -5.76
N ARG A 25 -62.76 59.64 -4.59
CA ARG A 25 -61.90 59.17 -3.50
C ARG A 25 -60.84 58.15 -3.94
N VAL A 26 -61.20 57.22 -4.83
CA VAL A 26 -60.27 56.21 -5.35
C VAL A 26 -59.22 56.87 -6.22
N SER A 27 -59.60 57.78 -7.12
CA SER A 27 -58.65 58.51 -7.97
C SER A 27 -57.72 59.43 -7.19
N VAL A 28 -58.24 60.15 -6.18
CA VAL A 28 -57.45 61.02 -5.29
C VAL A 28 -56.47 60.19 -4.47
N ILE A 29 -56.93 59.09 -3.88
CA ILE A 29 -56.06 58.21 -3.08
C ILE A 29 -55.08 57.47 -3.97
N ASN A 30 -55.44 57.06 -5.18
CA ASN A 30 -54.51 56.42 -6.10
C ASN A 30 -53.42 57.42 -6.59
N TYR A 31 -53.74 58.71 -6.71
CA TYR A 31 -52.75 59.76 -6.92
C TYR A 31 -51.80 59.90 -5.71
N LEU A 32 -52.33 59.93 -4.49
CA LEU A 32 -51.54 59.98 -3.25
C LEU A 32 -50.69 58.72 -3.02
N VAL A 33 -51.22 57.54 -3.37
CA VAL A 33 -50.49 56.26 -3.30
C VAL A 33 -49.34 56.26 -4.29
N LYS A 34 -49.54 56.78 -5.52
CA LYS A 34 -48.48 56.92 -6.51
C LYS A 34 -47.36 57.86 -6.06
N THR A 35 -47.70 58.99 -5.44
CA THR A 35 -46.70 59.94 -4.94
C THR A 35 -45.95 59.41 -3.72
N GLN A 36 -46.58 58.60 -2.86
CA GLN A 36 -45.99 58.15 -1.60
C GLN A 36 -45.27 56.80 -1.70
N PHE A 37 -45.68 55.91 -2.60
CA PHE A 37 -45.04 54.60 -2.81
C PHE A 37 -44.04 54.58 -3.98
N ASN A 38 -43.87 55.70 -4.69
CA ASN A 38 -42.96 55.86 -5.84
C ASN A 38 -42.94 54.65 -6.78
N SER A 39 -44.12 54.07 -7.02
CA SER A 39 -44.29 52.78 -7.68
C SER A 39 -45.48 52.83 -8.62
N ASP A 40 -45.18 52.80 -9.93
CA ASP A 40 -46.18 52.66 -10.99
C ASP A 40 -46.88 51.29 -10.99
N LYS A 41 -46.54 50.40 -10.05
CA LYS A 41 -46.89 48.97 -10.06
C LYS A 41 -48.00 48.59 -9.08
N ILE A 42 -48.58 49.51 -8.33
CA ILE A 42 -49.68 49.19 -7.41
C ILE A 42 -50.88 50.10 -7.71
N ALA A 43 -52.03 49.51 -8.01
CA ALA A 43 -53.26 50.23 -8.29
C ALA A 43 -54.34 49.89 -7.24
N LEU A 44 -54.93 50.92 -6.62
CA LEU A 44 -56.09 50.75 -5.74
C LEU A 44 -57.37 50.70 -6.59
N THR A 45 -57.98 49.53 -6.73
CA THR A 45 -59.17 49.31 -7.58
C THR A 45 -60.49 49.43 -6.81
N CYS A 46 -60.46 49.27 -5.48
CA CYS A 46 -61.63 49.49 -4.63
C CYS A 46 -61.21 50.08 -3.28
N LEU A 47 -62.04 50.99 -2.74
CA LEU A 47 -61.85 51.52 -1.40
C LEU A 47 -63.19 51.94 -0.76
N ASN A 48 -63.47 51.35 0.40
CA ASN A 48 -64.60 51.68 1.26
C ASN A 48 -64.09 52.02 2.67
N VAL A 49 -64.16 53.29 3.05
CA VAL A 49 -63.70 53.83 4.34
C VAL A 49 -64.90 54.40 5.09
N SER A 50 -64.90 54.18 6.40
CA SER A 50 -65.85 54.73 7.36
C SER A 50 -65.12 55.22 8.59
N LEU A 51 -65.70 56.18 9.32
CA LEU A 51 -65.18 56.63 10.60
C LEU A 51 -66.03 55.99 11.72
N THR A 52 -65.37 55.49 12.74
CA THR A 52 -66.04 54.92 13.92
C THR A 52 -66.37 56.01 14.94
N SER A 53 -67.21 55.70 15.94
CA SER A 53 -67.65 56.65 16.97
C SER A 53 -66.50 57.16 17.86
N ASN A 54 -65.38 56.43 17.95
CA ASN A 54 -64.16 56.85 18.64
C ASN A 54 -63.11 57.48 17.68
N MET A 55 -63.56 57.94 16.50
CA MET A 55 -62.73 58.54 15.45
C MET A 55 -61.67 57.61 14.82
N ALA A 56 -61.65 56.30 15.10
CA ALA A 56 -60.76 55.38 14.38
C ALA A 56 -61.19 55.23 12.92
N ILE A 57 -60.21 55.13 12.01
CA ILE A 57 -60.45 54.96 10.57
C ILE A 57 -60.70 53.48 10.31
N ARG A 58 -61.87 53.13 9.79
CA ARG A 58 -62.25 51.76 9.46
C ARG A 58 -62.35 51.59 7.95
N VAL A 59 -61.44 50.82 7.37
CA VAL A 59 -61.49 50.43 5.96
C VAL A 59 -62.25 49.10 5.85
N ASN A 60 -63.50 49.16 5.43
CA ASN A 60 -64.34 47.97 5.32
C ASN A 60 -63.84 47.03 4.21
N LYS A 61 -63.39 47.60 3.08
CA LYS A 61 -62.81 46.85 1.97
C LYS A 61 -61.81 47.71 1.20
N ALA A 62 -60.64 47.16 0.90
CA ALA A 62 -59.66 47.71 -0.02
C ALA A 62 -59.21 46.62 -1.01
N CYS A 63 -59.03 46.99 -2.28
CA CYS A 63 -58.57 46.08 -3.32
C CYS A 63 -57.34 46.70 -3.98
N LEU A 64 -56.20 46.03 -3.87
CA LEU A 64 -54.94 46.43 -4.48
C LEU A 64 -54.61 45.45 -5.60
N GLN A 65 -54.26 45.98 -6.75
CA GLN A 65 -53.80 45.20 -7.89
C GLN A 65 -52.31 45.49 -8.12
N THR A 66 -51.53 44.42 -8.25
CA THR A 66 -50.11 44.46 -8.58
C THR A 66 -49.85 43.59 -9.82
N PRO A 67 -48.71 43.73 -10.52
CA PRO A 67 -48.37 42.86 -11.65
C PRO A 67 -48.42 41.36 -11.33
N LYS A 68 -48.17 40.98 -10.07
CA LYS A 68 -48.02 39.57 -9.66
C LYS A 68 -49.17 39.05 -8.80
N ALA A 69 -50.02 39.92 -8.26
CA ALA A 69 -51.12 39.53 -7.40
C ALA A 69 -52.24 40.57 -7.28
N ASN A 70 -53.46 40.08 -7.10
CA ASN A 70 -54.60 40.83 -6.60
C ASN A 70 -54.71 40.62 -5.09
N ILE A 71 -54.82 41.70 -4.33
CA ILE A 71 -54.88 41.69 -2.88
C ILE A 71 -56.20 42.32 -2.45
N GLN A 72 -57.03 41.56 -1.77
CA GLN A 72 -58.27 42.02 -1.17
C GLN A 72 -58.11 42.08 0.35
N ILE A 73 -58.26 43.26 0.94
CA ILE A 73 -58.19 43.47 2.38
C ILE A 73 -59.59 43.84 2.89
N VAL A 74 -60.05 43.15 3.93
CA VAL A 74 -61.37 43.34 4.53
C VAL A 74 -61.21 43.62 6.02
N GLY A 75 -61.84 44.71 6.48
CA GLY A 75 -61.89 45.09 7.88
C GLY A 75 -60.53 45.54 8.45
N ILE A 76 -60.02 46.69 8.00
CA ILE A 76 -58.88 47.35 8.62
C ILE A 76 -59.40 48.33 9.68
N THR A 77 -58.84 48.30 10.88
CA THR A 77 -59.05 49.31 11.91
C THR A 77 -57.73 50.01 12.18
N ILE A 78 -57.67 51.31 11.90
CA ILE A 78 -56.50 52.15 12.13
C ILE A 78 -56.79 53.03 13.33
N GLN A 79 -56.09 52.75 14.44
CA GLN A 79 -56.08 53.58 15.63
C GLN A 79 -55.03 54.68 15.45
N TRP A 80 -55.38 55.91 15.85
CA TRP A 80 -54.47 57.04 15.74
C TRP A 80 -54.63 57.97 16.93
N GLN A 81 -53.54 58.66 17.28
CA GLN A 81 -53.50 59.69 18.30
C GLN A 81 -52.89 60.96 17.72
N LEU A 82 -53.33 62.11 18.23
CA LEU A 82 -52.87 63.42 17.79
C LEU A 82 -52.00 64.04 18.89
N SER A 83 -50.66 63.90 18.82
CA SER A 83 -49.70 64.67 19.65
C SER A 83 -48.23 64.39 19.31
N PRO A 84 -47.40 65.38 18.92
CA PRO A 84 -47.69 66.68 18.27
C PRO A 84 -47.96 66.56 16.76
N SER A 85 -47.91 65.35 16.21
CA SER A 85 -48.30 64.97 14.84
C SER A 85 -49.32 63.83 14.88
N LEU A 86 -50.04 63.59 13.79
CA LEU A 86 -50.90 62.42 13.65
C LEU A 86 -50.02 61.16 13.60
N ASN A 87 -50.11 60.33 14.64
CA ASN A 87 -49.38 59.08 14.74
C ASN A 87 -50.39 57.92 14.81
N ILE A 88 -50.26 56.98 13.89
CA ILE A 88 -50.99 55.71 13.93
C ILE A 88 -50.40 54.88 15.07
N THR A 89 -51.23 54.30 15.94
CA THR A 89 -50.76 53.45 17.06
C THR A 89 -50.85 51.96 16.70
N ASP A 90 -51.99 51.56 16.15
CA ASP A 90 -52.32 50.16 15.88
C ASP A 90 -53.06 50.04 14.54
N ILE A 91 -52.73 48.99 13.79
CA ILE A 91 -53.40 48.60 12.55
C ILE A 91 -53.82 47.13 12.70
N ASP A 92 -55.11 46.91 12.92
CA ASP A 92 -55.68 45.57 12.94
C ASP A 92 -56.35 45.27 11.61
N ILE A 93 -55.94 44.18 10.96
CA ILE A 93 -56.48 43.71 9.69
C ILE A 93 -57.26 42.42 9.94
N GLY A 94 -58.55 42.40 9.60
CA GLY A 94 -59.41 41.22 9.76
C GLY A 94 -59.04 40.10 8.78
N LEU A 95 -59.09 40.38 7.48
CA LEU A 95 -58.77 39.41 6.42
C LEU A 95 -57.96 40.07 5.31
N ALA A 96 -56.88 39.42 4.89
CA ALA A 96 -56.14 39.75 3.67
C ALA A 96 -56.08 38.52 2.75
N GLU A 97 -56.71 38.60 1.58
CA GLU A 97 -56.67 37.55 0.56
C GLU A 97 -55.79 37.99 -0.61
N ILE A 98 -54.74 37.21 -0.87
CA ILE A 98 -53.76 37.46 -1.92
C ILE A 98 -53.92 36.37 -2.97
N LYS A 99 -54.30 36.73 -4.19
CA LYS A 99 -54.41 35.82 -5.33
C LYS A 99 -53.37 36.17 -6.39
N GLY A 100 -52.43 35.26 -6.63
CA GLY A 100 -51.40 35.42 -7.65
C GLY A 100 -52.01 35.49 -9.05
N THR A 101 -51.58 36.49 -9.83
CA THR A 101 -51.99 36.70 -11.24
C THR A 101 -50.92 36.25 -12.23
N ASP A 102 -49.71 35.98 -11.74
CA ASP A 102 -48.57 35.46 -12.50
C ASP A 102 -47.62 34.75 -11.50
N HIS A 103 -46.64 33.99 -11.98
CA HIS A 103 -45.63 33.34 -11.13
C HIS A 103 -44.88 34.39 -10.29
N LEU A 104 -44.69 34.09 -9.00
CA LEU A 104 -44.05 34.97 -8.03
C LEU A 104 -42.60 35.29 -8.42
N PHE A 105 -41.88 34.30 -8.93
CA PHE A 105 -40.55 34.48 -9.50
C PHE A 105 -40.62 34.48 -11.04
N SER A 106 -39.81 35.34 -11.64
CA SER A 106 -39.66 35.40 -13.10
C SER A 106 -38.75 34.26 -13.58
N LYS A 107 -39.07 33.65 -14.73
CA LYS A 107 -38.13 32.76 -15.40
C LYS A 107 -36.92 33.58 -15.83
N LYS A 108 -35.71 33.20 -15.42
CA LYS A 108 -34.50 33.67 -16.09
C LYS A 108 -34.40 32.88 -17.40
N ASP A 109 -34.42 33.57 -18.54
CA ASP A 109 -33.78 33.01 -19.72
C ASP A 109 -32.27 32.90 -19.43
N ASP A 110 -31.56 31.99 -20.09
CA ASP A 110 -30.10 31.78 -19.91
C ASP A 110 -29.24 33.05 -20.13
N ALA A 111 -29.87 34.18 -20.46
CA ALA A 111 -29.31 35.51 -20.69
C ALA A 111 -29.00 36.33 -19.41
N LEU A 112 -28.59 35.68 -18.31
CA LEU A 112 -27.99 36.37 -17.16
C LEU A 112 -26.47 36.28 -17.11
N LEU A 113 -25.90 35.83 -18.21
CA LEU A 113 -24.58 36.24 -18.65
C LEU A 113 -24.81 37.28 -19.75
N SER A 114 -25.12 38.52 -19.38
CA SER A 114 -24.78 39.61 -20.31
C SER A 114 -23.27 39.53 -20.51
N LYS A 115 -22.76 39.80 -21.72
CA LYS A 115 -21.31 39.81 -21.99
C LYS A 115 -20.51 40.75 -21.06
N GLU A 116 -21.19 41.66 -20.35
CA GLU A 116 -20.61 42.53 -19.32
C GLU A 116 -20.38 41.84 -17.97
N GLN A 117 -21.03 40.70 -17.68
CA GLN A 117 -20.87 39.94 -16.43
C GLN A 117 -19.82 38.83 -16.50
N GLU A 118 -19.27 38.52 -17.68
CA GLU A 118 -18.18 37.53 -17.83
C GLU A 118 -16.89 37.93 -17.07
N ASN A 119 -16.74 39.20 -16.70
CA ASN A 119 -15.56 39.72 -16.00
C ASN A 119 -15.80 40.12 -14.53
N GLN A 120 -17.01 39.92 -14.00
CA GLN A 120 -17.31 40.24 -12.60
C GLN A 120 -17.04 39.04 -11.70
N ASN A 121 -16.31 39.28 -10.61
CA ASN A 121 -15.97 38.23 -9.67
C ASN A 121 -17.16 37.92 -8.72
N LEU A 122 -17.18 36.73 -8.08
CA LEU A 122 -18.32 36.29 -7.26
C LEU A 122 -18.66 37.31 -6.16
N SER A 123 -17.62 37.97 -5.63
CA SER A 123 -17.75 38.99 -4.61
C SER A 123 -18.54 40.23 -5.06
N GLN A 124 -18.29 40.72 -6.28
CA GLN A 124 -19.00 41.85 -6.86
C GLN A 124 -20.44 41.47 -7.16
N LEU A 125 -20.69 40.25 -7.65
CA LEU A 125 -22.04 39.75 -7.91
C LEU A 125 -22.89 39.66 -6.63
N LEU A 126 -22.33 39.10 -5.56
CA LEU A 126 -23.02 39.02 -4.25
C LEU A 126 -23.27 40.41 -3.66
N SER A 127 -22.26 41.29 -3.70
CA SER A 127 -22.37 42.65 -3.17
C SER A 127 -23.45 43.45 -3.91
N THR A 128 -23.39 43.50 -5.24
CA THR A 128 -24.37 44.23 -6.06
C THR A 128 -25.79 43.68 -5.91
N SER A 129 -25.93 42.35 -5.81
CA SER A 129 -27.24 41.70 -5.66
C SER A 129 -27.86 41.95 -4.28
N LEU A 130 -27.08 41.86 -3.20
CA LEU A 130 -27.61 41.88 -1.83
C LEU A 130 -27.65 43.27 -1.20
N GLN A 131 -26.76 44.18 -1.59
CA GLN A 131 -26.65 45.52 -0.99
C GLN A 131 -27.95 46.31 -1.11
N THR A 132 -28.62 46.26 -2.27
CA THR A 132 -29.91 46.95 -2.47
C THR A 132 -30.97 46.45 -1.49
N TYR A 133 -31.07 45.13 -1.32
CA TYR A 133 -32.03 44.54 -0.39
C TYR A 133 -31.67 44.83 1.08
N ALA A 134 -30.39 44.73 1.44
CA ALA A 134 -29.93 45.03 2.80
C ALA A 134 -30.24 46.49 3.19
N GLN A 135 -30.05 47.45 2.28
CA GLN A 135 -30.40 48.86 2.50
C GLN A 135 -31.92 49.05 2.61
N GLN A 136 -32.71 48.39 1.76
CA GLN A 136 -34.19 48.43 1.84
C GLN A 136 -34.70 47.90 3.19
N ILE A 137 -34.16 46.77 3.67
CA ILE A 137 -34.54 46.19 4.97
C ILE A 137 -34.06 47.07 6.13
N LYS A 138 -32.87 47.68 6.04
CA LYS A 138 -32.37 48.64 7.06
C LYS A 138 -33.28 49.88 7.16
N GLN A 139 -33.70 50.42 6.02
CA GLN A 139 -34.61 51.58 5.93
C GLN A 139 -36.04 51.25 6.32
N PHE A 140 -36.43 49.96 6.30
CA PHE A 140 -37.76 49.52 6.71
C PHE A 140 -38.04 49.91 8.16
N ASN A 141 -38.83 50.97 8.33
CA ASN A 141 -39.27 51.44 9.64
C ASN A 141 -40.58 50.75 9.99
N LEU A 142 -40.63 50.09 11.16
CA LEU A 142 -41.82 49.46 11.72
C LEU A 142 -42.44 50.42 12.74
N PRO A 143 -43.31 51.36 12.34
CA PRO A 143 -43.67 52.47 13.19
C PRO A 143 -44.87 52.13 14.09
N THR A 144 -45.56 51.01 13.85
CA THR A 144 -46.87 50.69 14.44
C THR A 144 -47.07 49.19 14.66
N LYS A 145 -47.90 48.83 15.65
CA LYS A 145 -48.33 47.44 15.85
C LYS A 145 -49.32 47.07 14.74
N ILE A 146 -48.95 46.12 13.91
CA ILE A 146 -49.77 45.59 12.81
C ILE A 146 -50.09 44.15 13.14
N ASN A 147 -51.37 43.79 13.14
CA ASN A 147 -51.81 42.42 13.34
C ASN A 147 -52.77 42.01 12.22
N VAL A 148 -52.46 40.92 11.52
CA VAL A 148 -53.33 40.36 10.48
C VAL A 148 -53.97 39.09 11.01
N THR A 149 -55.26 39.15 11.32
CA THR A 149 -56.02 38.06 11.96
C THR A 149 -56.09 36.83 11.05
N LYS A 150 -56.26 37.03 9.75
CA LYS A 150 -56.23 35.96 8.75
C LYS A 150 -55.63 36.47 7.44
N LEU A 151 -54.50 35.91 7.02
CA LEU A 151 -53.97 36.12 5.67
C LEU A 151 -54.09 34.83 4.88
N SER A 152 -54.65 34.87 3.68
CA SER A 152 -54.68 33.71 2.79
C SER A 152 -54.02 34.03 1.47
N TYR A 153 -53.19 33.11 0.99
CA TYR A 153 -52.44 33.25 -0.25
C TYR A 153 -52.72 32.08 -1.20
N SER A 154 -53.09 32.39 -2.44
CA SER A 154 -53.20 31.43 -3.53
C SER A 154 -52.17 31.79 -4.60
N PRO A 155 -51.27 30.88 -4.98
CA PRO A 155 -50.29 31.10 -6.04
C PRO A 155 -50.97 31.12 -7.41
N PHE A 156 -50.25 31.62 -8.41
CA PHE A 156 -50.72 31.58 -9.80
C PHE A 156 -50.71 30.15 -10.35
N THR A 157 -51.79 29.75 -11.02
CA THR A 157 -51.95 28.43 -11.64
C THR A 157 -52.53 28.55 -13.05
N LEU A 158 -51.94 27.86 -14.02
CA LEU A 158 -52.45 27.75 -15.40
C LEU A 158 -53.51 26.63 -15.49
N SER A 159 -54.80 26.99 -15.56
CA SER A 159 -56.01 26.16 -15.80
C SER A 159 -56.33 24.99 -14.84
N ASN A 160 -57.59 24.93 -14.35
CA ASN A 160 -58.34 23.83 -13.68
C ASN A 160 -57.61 22.83 -12.74
N LYS A 161 -56.40 23.14 -12.26
CA LYS A 161 -55.78 22.43 -11.14
C LYS A 161 -56.35 22.96 -9.83
N THR A 162 -56.49 22.07 -8.84
CA THR A 162 -56.88 22.43 -7.47
C THR A 162 -56.03 23.60 -6.95
N GLU A 163 -56.69 24.70 -6.59
CA GLU A 163 -56.01 25.88 -6.04
C GLU A 163 -55.33 25.50 -4.70
N THR A 164 -54.00 25.40 -4.69
CA THR A 164 -53.24 25.27 -3.45
C THR A 164 -53.37 26.56 -2.64
N LYS A 165 -54.02 26.50 -1.48
CA LYS A 165 -54.22 27.67 -0.60
C LYS A 165 -53.30 27.58 0.61
N TYR A 166 -52.59 28.67 0.90
CA TYR A 166 -51.77 28.84 2.09
C TYR A 166 -52.43 29.83 3.04
N ILE A 167 -52.20 29.64 4.35
CA ILE A 167 -52.65 30.58 5.38
C ILE A 167 -51.40 31.16 6.02
N ALA A 168 -51.32 32.48 6.11
CA ALA A 168 -50.23 33.17 6.78
C ALA A 168 -50.74 33.97 7.98
N ASN A 169 -49.85 34.17 8.95
CA ASN A 169 -50.02 35.15 10.01
C ASN A 169 -48.86 36.15 9.91
N LEU A 170 -49.18 37.42 10.12
CA LEU A 170 -48.21 38.51 10.13
C LEU A 170 -48.51 39.39 11.34
N SER A 171 -47.50 39.58 12.17
CA SER A 171 -47.60 40.44 13.35
C SER A 171 -46.33 41.27 13.53
N THR A 172 -46.48 42.53 13.94
CA THR A 172 -45.35 43.40 14.31
C THR A 172 -45.48 43.85 15.76
N LEU A 173 -44.40 43.74 16.52
CA LEU A 173 -44.33 44.18 17.91
C LEU A 173 -42.98 44.85 18.19
N ALA A 174 -43.02 46.16 18.42
CA ALA A 174 -41.82 47.00 18.56
C ALA A 174 -40.84 46.79 17.39
N ASN A 175 -39.67 46.21 17.67
CA ASN A 175 -38.61 45.98 16.67
C ASN A 175 -38.70 44.62 15.97
N ASN A 176 -39.74 43.82 16.22
CA ASN A 176 -39.89 42.48 15.66
C ASN A 176 -41.05 42.42 14.64
N LEU A 177 -40.80 41.79 13.50
CA LEU A 177 -41.81 41.37 12.54
C LEU A 177 -41.77 39.84 12.43
N SER A 178 -42.88 39.19 12.74
CA SER A 178 -43.04 37.74 12.67
C SER A 178 -44.01 37.37 11.56
N PHE A 179 -43.61 36.42 10.72
CA PHE A 179 -44.37 35.89 9.61
C PHE A 179 -44.36 34.36 9.68
N THR A 180 -45.52 33.74 9.60
CA THR A 180 -45.63 32.27 9.54
C THR A 180 -46.52 31.89 8.36
N LEU A 181 -46.09 30.95 7.52
CA LEU A 181 -46.86 30.37 6.43
C LEU A 181 -47.17 28.90 6.74
N THR A 182 -48.45 28.55 6.60
CA THR A 182 -49.00 27.22 6.87
C THR A 182 -49.71 26.67 5.63
N THR A 183 -49.74 25.35 5.53
CA THR A 183 -50.55 24.63 4.53
C THR A 183 -52.03 24.68 4.88
N SER A 184 -52.91 24.24 3.97
CA SER A 184 -54.35 24.10 4.26
C SER A 184 -54.66 23.13 5.40
N ALA A 185 -53.74 22.21 5.71
CA ALA A 185 -53.81 21.28 6.85
C ALA A 185 -53.20 21.87 8.14
N SER A 186 -52.97 23.19 8.21
CA SER A 186 -52.41 23.89 9.37
C SER A 186 -50.99 23.46 9.77
N VAL A 187 -50.21 22.90 8.83
CA VAL A 187 -48.79 22.59 9.06
C VAL A 187 -47.95 23.81 8.70
N ALA A 188 -47.28 24.41 9.69
CA ALA A 188 -46.32 25.49 9.48
C ALA A 188 -45.05 24.98 8.78
N PHE A 189 -44.55 25.75 7.81
CA PHE A 189 -43.35 25.38 7.05
C PHE A 189 -42.48 26.55 6.58
N ILE A 190 -42.92 27.80 6.73
CA ILE A 190 -42.01 28.96 6.66
C ILE A 190 -42.33 29.79 7.89
N GLU A 191 -41.38 29.90 8.80
CA GLU A 191 -41.49 30.83 9.92
C GLU A 191 -40.31 31.79 9.79
N ALA A 192 -40.60 33.08 9.74
CA ALA A 192 -39.61 34.13 9.58
C ALA A 192 -39.79 35.18 10.66
N LYS A 193 -38.71 35.59 11.31
CA LYS A 193 -38.69 36.66 12.30
C LYS A 193 -37.59 37.65 11.96
N LEU A 194 -37.99 38.86 11.57
CA LEU A 194 -37.10 40.00 11.37
C LEU A 194 -37.03 40.80 12.68
N THR A 195 -35.83 40.98 13.21
CA THR A 195 -35.53 41.78 14.41
C THR A 195 -34.64 42.94 14.02
N ARG A 196 -35.05 44.18 14.33
CA ARG A 196 -34.24 45.37 14.08
C ARG A 196 -33.21 45.59 15.18
N GLU A 197 -31.98 45.89 14.79
CA GLU A 197 -30.87 46.23 15.71
C GLU A 197 -30.41 47.68 15.47
N LYS A 198 -29.64 48.26 16.40
CA LYS A 198 -29.21 49.68 16.31
C LYS A 198 -28.45 50.01 15.02
N GLU A 199 -27.61 49.09 14.55
CA GLU A 199 -26.71 49.26 13.39
C GLU A 199 -27.07 48.31 12.23
N GLY A 200 -28.25 47.68 12.24
CA GLY A 200 -28.56 46.60 11.31
C GLY A 200 -29.85 45.82 11.60
N PHE A 201 -29.87 44.55 11.21
CA PHE A 201 -31.02 43.65 11.43
C PHE A 201 -30.61 42.18 11.52
N SER A 202 -31.47 41.36 12.12
CA SER A 202 -31.38 39.90 12.09
C SER A 202 -32.67 39.28 11.55
N ILE A 203 -32.58 38.25 10.72
CA ILE A 203 -33.68 37.48 10.17
C ILE A 203 -33.47 36.02 10.55
N GLU A 204 -34.36 35.46 11.35
CA GLU A 204 -34.43 34.02 11.61
C GLU A 204 -35.45 33.42 10.64
N ILE A 205 -35.09 32.33 9.96
CA ILE A 205 -35.98 31.60 9.05
C ILE A 205 -35.90 30.12 9.39
N SER A 206 -37.03 29.50 9.68
CA SER A 206 -37.18 28.05 9.83
C SER A 206 -38.09 27.49 8.74
N SER A 207 -37.81 26.27 8.28
CA SER A 207 -38.61 25.63 7.24
C SER A 207 -38.47 24.11 7.22
N LYS A 208 -39.49 23.42 6.70
CA LYS A 208 -39.45 22.00 6.36
C LYS A 208 -39.13 21.85 4.87
N LEU A 209 -38.01 21.20 4.54
CA LEU A 209 -37.48 21.13 3.17
C LEU A 209 -38.44 20.50 2.17
N SER A 210 -39.24 19.51 2.58
CA SER A 210 -40.23 18.85 1.71
C SER A 210 -41.35 19.81 1.28
N LEU A 211 -41.91 20.55 2.24
CA LEU A 211 -42.97 21.54 1.98
C LEU A 211 -42.40 22.78 1.28
N LEU A 212 -41.19 23.19 1.63
CA LEU A 212 -40.48 24.26 0.95
C LEU A 212 -40.24 23.91 -0.52
N LYS A 213 -39.79 22.69 -0.83
CA LYS A 213 -39.66 22.20 -2.21
C LYS A 213 -40.97 22.36 -2.98
N SER A 214 -42.08 21.84 -2.44
CA SER A 214 -43.40 21.94 -3.08
C SER A 214 -43.83 23.40 -3.28
N PHE A 215 -43.61 24.26 -2.30
CA PHE A 215 -43.86 25.68 -2.41
C PHE A 215 -43.02 26.28 -3.54
N LEU A 216 -41.71 26.11 -3.56
CA LEU A 216 -40.83 26.71 -4.58
C LEU A 216 -41.14 26.18 -6.00
N SER A 217 -41.52 24.91 -6.14
CA SER A 217 -41.98 24.34 -7.42
C SER A 217 -43.24 25.03 -7.96
N ALA A 218 -44.19 25.42 -7.10
CA ALA A 218 -45.38 26.16 -7.50
C ALA A 218 -45.09 27.61 -7.93
N HIS A 219 -43.97 28.19 -7.48
CA HIS A 219 -43.63 29.61 -7.67
C HIS A 219 -42.57 29.87 -8.75
N ARG A 220 -42.08 28.84 -9.44
CA ARG A 220 -41.13 28.90 -10.57
C ARG A 220 -39.82 29.64 -10.26
N LEU A 221 -39.00 29.06 -9.39
CA LEU A 221 -37.66 29.57 -9.05
C LEU A 221 -36.84 30.06 -10.27
N PRO A 222 -36.03 31.11 -10.11
CA PRO A 222 -35.15 31.63 -11.15
C PRO A 222 -33.87 30.78 -11.29
N ILE A 223 -34.04 29.49 -11.58
CA ILE A 223 -32.97 28.48 -11.74
C ILE A 223 -32.99 27.87 -13.14
N THR A 224 -31.90 27.21 -13.53
CA THR A 224 -31.79 26.53 -14.83
C THR A 224 -32.79 25.37 -14.94
N ALA A 225 -33.17 25.02 -16.18
CA ALA A 225 -34.07 23.89 -16.43
C ALA A 225 -33.49 22.57 -15.89
N ALA A 226 -32.18 22.36 -16.00
CA ALA A 226 -31.50 21.19 -15.47
C ALA A 226 -31.64 21.08 -13.94
N LEU A 227 -31.39 22.17 -13.21
CA LEU A 227 -31.54 22.18 -11.75
C LEU A 227 -33.00 22.00 -11.32
N ALA A 228 -33.94 22.64 -12.03
CA ALA A 228 -35.37 22.45 -11.78
C ALA A 228 -35.80 20.99 -11.95
N ASN A 229 -35.38 20.34 -13.03
CA ASN A 229 -35.70 18.94 -13.30
C ASN A 229 -35.14 18.01 -12.21
N ASN A 230 -33.88 18.22 -11.80
CA ASN A 230 -33.24 17.43 -10.73
C ASN A 230 -33.95 17.62 -9.38
N LEU A 231 -34.32 18.86 -9.04
CA LEU A 231 -35.08 19.15 -7.81
C LEU A 231 -36.45 18.47 -7.84
N THR A 232 -37.15 18.48 -8.99
CA THR A 232 -38.44 17.80 -9.11
C THR A 232 -38.33 16.29 -8.99
N ALA A 233 -37.31 15.68 -9.63
CA ALA A 233 -37.09 14.24 -9.68
C ALA A 233 -36.57 13.62 -8.37
N SER A 234 -36.05 14.42 -7.44
CA SER A 234 -35.49 13.92 -6.17
C SER A 234 -36.45 14.15 -5.02
N GLU A 235 -36.71 13.15 -4.18
CA GLU A 235 -37.40 13.36 -2.91
C GLU A 235 -36.47 14.07 -1.92
N ILE A 236 -36.93 15.17 -1.32
CA ILE A 236 -36.12 15.98 -0.39
C ILE A 236 -36.92 16.19 0.88
N SER A 237 -36.31 15.90 2.02
CA SER A 237 -36.87 16.17 3.35
C SER A 237 -35.78 16.57 4.34
N GLY A 238 -36.19 17.07 5.51
CA GLY A 238 -35.33 17.62 6.56
C GLY A 238 -35.81 18.97 7.04
N ASP A 239 -35.14 19.49 8.05
CA ASP A 239 -35.42 20.77 8.68
C ASP A 239 -34.29 21.75 8.33
N PHE A 240 -34.66 22.98 7.99
CA PHE A 240 -33.75 24.06 7.65
C PHE A 240 -33.98 25.23 8.60
N ASN A 241 -32.95 25.66 9.29
CA ASN A 241 -32.95 26.87 10.10
C ASN A 241 -31.78 27.75 9.65
N THR A 242 -32.04 29.04 9.45
CA THR A 242 -30.99 30.02 9.17
C THR A 242 -31.20 31.30 9.95
N GLN A 243 -30.11 31.87 10.45
CA GLN A 243 -30.09 33.21 11.02
C GLN A 243 -29.21 34.08 10.13
N ILE A 244 -29.82 35.07 9.49
CA ILE A 244 -29.15 36.08 8.68
C ILE A 244 -28.98 37.33 9.55
N LYS A 245 -27.77 37.84 9.72
CA LYS A 245 -27.52 39.09 10.45
C LYS A 245 -26.71 40.06 9.59
N TYR A 246 -27.24 41.26 9.41
CA TYR A 246 -26.58 42.36 8.73
C TYR A 246 -26.14 43.41 9.74
N GLN A 247 -24.85 43.68 9.83
CA GLN A 247 -24.27 44.69 10.72
C GLN A 247 -22.92 45.17 10.15
N ALA A 248 -22.59 46.45 10.31
CA ALA A 248 -21.30 47.02 9.87
C ALA A 248 -20.95 46.70 8.39
N SER A 249 -21.95 46.74 7.51
CA SER A 249 -21.83 46.40 6.09
C SER A 249 -21.47 44.93 5.78
N ALA A 250 -21.51 44.02 6.75
CA ALA A 250 -21.33 42.59 6.55
C ALA A 250 -22.64 41.81 6.71
N ILE A 251 -22.80 40.74 5.93
CA ILE A 251 -23.84 39.72 6.13
C ILE A 251 -23.18 38.50 6.76
N SER A 252 -23.71 38.08 7.90
CA SER A 252 -23.39 36.81 8.54
C SER A 252 -24.59 35.88 8.50
N LEU A 253 -24.34 34.59 8.28
CA LEU A 253 -25.34 33.54 8.16
C LEU A 253 -24.95 32.43 9.11
N LYS A 254 -25.88 31.96 9.94
CA LYS A 254 -25.76 30.72 10.70
C LYS A 254 -26.77 29.73 10.18
N ASN A 255 -26.32 28.63 9.58
CA ASN A 255 -27.20 27.67 8.95
C ASN A 255 -27.16 26.34 9.69
N GLN A 256 -28.33 25.76 9.92
CA GLN A 256 -28.51 24.46 10.53
C GLN A 256 -29.49 23.65 9.67
N ILE A 257 -28.99 22.57 9.07
CA ILE A 257 -29.78 21.63 8.29
C ILE A 257 -29.72 20.29 9.01
N SER A 258 -30.85 19.82 9.51
CA SER A 258 -30.95 18.56 10.25
C SER A 258 -31.86 17.57 9.56
N ASN A 259 -31.59 16.27 9.76
CA ASN A 259 -32.38 15.17 9.21
C ASN A 259 -32.53 15.28 7.69
N ILE A 260 -31.49 15.74 6.98
CA ILE A 260 -31.55 15.83 5.53
C ILE A 260 -31.71 14.42 4.98
N SER A 261 -32.68 14.23 4.08
CA SER A 261 -32.83 13.01 3.31
C SER A 261 -33.15 13.39 1.87
N ILE A 262 -32.22 13.08 0.97
CA ILE A 262 -32.38 13.26 -0.47
C ILE A 262 -32.34 11.89 -1.14
N THR A 263 -33.43 11.49 -1.78
CA THR A 263 -33.52 10.23 -2.53
C THR A 263 -33.73 10.54 -4.01
N SER A 264 -32.99 9.90 -4.89
CA SER A 264 -33.19 10.01 -6.34
C SER A 264 -33.07 8.64 -6.98
N GLU A 265 -34.05 8.27 -7.81
CA GLU A 265 -34.07 6.97 -8.50
C GLU A 265 -33.07 6.89 -9.66
N ASN A 266 -32.92 7.99 -10.40
CA ASN A 266 -32.01 8.09 -11.55
C ASN A 266 -30.62 8.64 -11.16
N GLY A 267 -30.54 9.28 -10.01
CA GLY A 267 -29.35 9.93 -9.51
C GLY A 267 -28.95 11.21 -10.22
N ILE A 268 -27.68 11.58 -10.13
CA ILE A 268 -27.13 12.77 -10.79
C ILE A 268 -26.41 12.31 -12.06
N GLY A 269 -26.82 12.82 -13.22
CA GLY A 269 -26.22 12.40 -14.50
C GLY A 269 -26.42 10.91 -14.79
N ASN A 270 -27.61 10.38 -14.48
CA ASN A 270 -27.94 8.95 -14.58
C ASN A 270 -26.98 8.06 -13.78
N SER A 271 -26.46 8.52 -12.64
CA SER A 271 -25.55 7.75 -11.78
C SER A 271 -26.17 6.49 -11.18
N GLY A 272 -27.50 6.36 -11.26
CA GLY A 272 -28.24 5.32 -10.56
C GLY A 272 -28.89 5.80 -9.27
N PRO A 273 -29.65 4.93 -8.58
CA PRO A 273 -30.33 5.32 -7.37
C PRO A 273 -29.31 5.65 -6.29
N PHE A 274 -29.51 6.78 -5.62
CA PHE A 274 -28.74 7.17 -4.46
C PHE A 274 -29.66 7.75 -3.37
N LYS A 275 -29.19 7.65 -2.14
CA LYS A 275 -29.80 8.27 -0.97
C LYS A 275 -28.73 9.00 -0.17
N LEU A 276 -28.99 10.26 0.14
CA LEU A 276 -28.11 11.10 0.97
C LEU A 276 -28.84 11.40 2.27
N LEU A 277 -28.20 11.10 3.41
CA LEU A 277 -28.72 11.27 4.76
C LEU A 277 -27.75 12.09 5.60
N GLY A 278 -28.23 12.91 6.54
CA GLY A 278 -27.32 13.54 7.50
C GLY A 278 -27.73 14.88 8.10
N ALA A 279 -26.71 15.67 8.45
CA ALA A 279 -26.86 17.04 8.93
C ALA A 279 -25.69 17.91 8.44
N LEU A 280 -26.00 19.18 8.16
CA LEU A 280 -25.05 20.18 7.69
C LEU A 280 -25.27 21.51 8.41
N ASN A 281 -24.28 21.93 9.17
CA ASN A 281 -24.31 23.07 10.07
C ASN A 281 -23.07 23.93 9.81
N PHE A 282 -23.28 25.15 9.34
CA PHE A 282 -22.19 26.03 8.94
C PHE A 282 -22.54 27.51 9.10
N ASP A 283 -21.53 28.26 9.52
CA ASP A 283 -21.57 29.71 9.58
C ASP A 283 -20.87 30.28 8.34
N SER A 284 -21.35 31.40 7.82
CA SER A 284 -20.64 32.17 6.81
C SER A 284 -20.73 33.65 7.06
N GLN A 285 -19.73 34.39 6.59
CA GLN A 285 -19.71 35.84 6.63
C GLN A 285 -19.09 36.36 5.35
N PHE A 286 -19.67 37.41 4.79
CA PHE A 286 -19.09 38.15 3.69
C PHE A 286 -19.43 39.64 3.82
N ASP A 287 -18.46 40.48 3.49
CA ASP A 287 -18.61 41.93 3.50
C ASP A 287 -19.31 42.38 2.21
N LEU A 288 -20.13 43.43 2.30
CA LEU A 288 -20.74 44.08 1.13
C LEU A 288 -19.90 45.31 0.79
N ILE A 289 -19.20 45.29 -0.34
CA ILE A 289 -18.37 46.43 -0.78
C ILE A 289 -19.26 47.67 -1.02
N THR A 290 -18.86 48.82 -0.49
CA THR A 290 -19.49 50.12 -0.75
C THR A 290 -18.78 50.80 -1.93
N LYS A 291 -19.53 51.46 -2.81
CA LYS A 291 -19.02 52.11 -4.04
C LYS A 291 -18.01 53.25 -3.82
N GLU A 292 -17.67 53.59 -2.57
CA GLU A 292 -16.81 54.75 -2.25
C GLU A 292 -15.30 54.45 -2.27
N THR A 293 -14.87 53.18 -2.36
CA THR A 293 -13.45 52.84 -2.53
C THR A 293 -13.09 52.71 -4.01
N THR A 294 -12.91 53.85 -4.68
CA THR A 294 -12.44 53.98 -6.08
C THR A 294 -10.90 54.08 -6.22
N HIS A 295 -10.16 53.52 -5.27
CA HIS A 295 -8.73 53.26 -5.46
C HIS A 295 -8.50 51.76 -5.64
N GLU A 296 -7.61 51.41 -6.56
CA GLU A 296 -7.25 50.05 -6.98
C GLU A 296 -7.49 49.02 -5.86
N ILE A 297 -8.47 48.14 -6.09
CA ILE A 297 -8.76 46.99 -5.22
C ILE A 297 -7.46 46.19 -5.15
N SER A 298 -6.75 46.28 -4.03
CA SER A 298 -5.53 45.54 -3.83
C SER A 298 -5.85 44.04 -3.80
N ALA A 299 -4.88 43.16 -4.04
CA ALA A 299 -5.10 41.72 -3.93
C ALA A 299 -5.63 41.26 -2.55
N LYS A 300 -5.59 42.13 -1.53
CA LYS A 300 -6.16 41.92 -0.19
C LYS A 300 -7.67 42.24 -0.08
N ASP A 301 -8.26 42.92 -1.07
CA ASP A 301 -9.65 43.39 -1.05
C ASP A 301 -10.64 42.47 -1.79
N LYS A 302 -10.22 41.25 -2.15
CA LYS A 302 -11.11 40.23 -2.71
C LYS A 302 -11.96 39.60 -1.61
N ILE A 303 -13.28 39.80 -1.63
CA ILE A 303 -14.17 39.16 -0.65
C ILE A 303 -14.05 37.64 -0.82
N THR A 304 -13.68 37.01 0.28
CA THR A 304 -13.47 35.59 0.39
C THR A 304 -14.75 34.97 0.96
N VAL A 305 -15.47 34.16 0.18
CA VAL A 305 -16.64 33.45 0.73
C VAL A 305 -16.10 32.32 1.61
N ALA A 306 -16.24 32.47 2.93
CA ALA A 306 -15.81 31.49 3.90
C ALA A 306 -17.02 30.83 4.58
N LEU A 307 -17.03 29.51 4.59
CA LEU A 307 -17.97 28.65 5.27
C LEU A 307 -17.20 27.94 6.39
N THR A 308 -17.64 28.11 7.63
CA THR A 308 -17.06 27.44 8.80
C THR A 308 -18.06 26.42 9.31
N PHE A 309 -17.72 25.13 9.21
CA PHE A 309 -18.57 24.05 9.70
C PHE A 309 -18.58 24.06 11.24
N VAL A 310 -19.78 24.06 11.84
CA VAL A 310 -19.96 24.15 13.30
C VAL A 310 -20.74 22.95 13.81
N GLY A 311 -20.42 22.48 15.03
CA GLY A 311 -21.09 21.30 15.61
C GLY A 311 -20.91 20.02 14.78
N LYS A 312 -21.90 19.13 14.82
CA LYS A 312 -21.85 17.83 14.12
C LYS A 312 -22.23 18.00 12.64
N ASN A 313 -21.30 17.67 11.74
CA ASN A 313 -21.51 17.61 10.30
C ASN A 313 -21.19 16.20 9.81
N GLU A 314 -22.18 15.50 9.28
CA GLU A 314 -22.03 14.12 8.83
C GLU A 314 -23.03 13.87 7.71
N ILE A 315 -22.54 13.50 6.53
CA ILE A 315 -23.33 13.17 5.35
C ILE A 315 -23.04 11.72 4.96
N LEU A 316 -24.04 10.87 5.03
CA LEU A 316 -24.00 9.48 4.59
C LEU A 316 -24.61 9.36 3.20
N VAL A 317 -23.91 8.68 2.30
CA VAL A 317 -24.31 8.44 0.91
C VAL A 317 -24.45 6.94 0.69
N GLU A 318 -25.67 6.50 0.41
CA GLU A 318 -26.00 5.16 -0.09
C GLU A 318 -26.11 5.22 -1.62
N TYR A 319 -25.59 4.21 -2.32
CA TYR A 319 -25.59 4.15 -3.77
C TYR A 319 -25.63 2.71 -4.29
N SER A 320 -26.01 2.55 -5.57
CA SER A 320 -25.97 1.25 -6.24
C SER A 320 -24.55 0.88 -6.68
N GLN A 321 -23.89 0.00 -5.91
CA GLN A 321 -22.56 -0.49 -6.27
C GLN A 321 -22.51 -1.18 -7.65
N PRO A 322 -23.44 -2.07 -8.05
CA PRO A 322 -23.40 -2.68 -9.37
C PRO A 322 -23.46 -1.66 -10.52
N GLN A 323 -24.24 -0.57 -10.35
CA GLN A 323 -24.31 0.47 -11.37
C GLN A 323 -23.06 1.36 -11.39
N LEU A 324 -22.45 1.63 -10.23
CA LEU A 324 -21.15 2.30 -10.16
C LEU A 324 -20.07 1.47 -10.88
N LEU A 325 -20.01 0.17 -10.61
CA LEU A 325 -19.06 -0.74 -11.26
C LEU A 325 -19.29 -0.81 -12.77
N ALA A 326 -20.54 -0.87 -13.23
CA ALA A 326 -20.86 -0.83 -14.66
C ALA A 326 -20.37 0.47 -15.33
N LYS A 327 -20.55 1.63 -14.67
CA LYS A 327 -20.04 2.92 -15.18
C LYS A 327 -18.52 3.00 -15.19
N LEU A 328 -17.86 2.52 -14.15
CA LEU A 328 -16.39 2.51 -14.09
C LEU A 328 -15.79 1.58 -15.15
N SER A 329 -16.45 0.44 -15.40
CA SER A 329 -16.08 -0.46 -16.50
C SER A 329 -16.24 0.22 -17.87
N GLN A 330 -17.34 0.93 -18.11
CA GLN A 330 -17.54 1.73 -19.33
C GLN A 330 -16.51 2.86 -19.48
N ALA A 331 -16.01 3.40 -18.36
CA ALA A 331 -14.96 4.41 -18.35
C ALA A 331 -13.55 3.85 -18.59
N GLY A 332 -13.39 2.54 -18.80
CA GLY A 332 -12.11 1.91 -19.15
C GLY A 332 -11.21 1.57 -17.96
N LEU A 333 -11.77 1.43 -16.75
CA LEU A 333 -11.00 1.01 -15.59
C LEU A 333 -10.43 -0.42 -15.78
N SER A 334 -9.18 -0.65 -15.38
CA SER A 334 -8.51 -1.92 -15.66
C SER A 334 -9.17 -3.10 -14.91
N PRO A 335 -9.11 -4.34 -15.46
CA PRO A 335 -9.67 -5.53 -14.82
C PRO A 335 -9.14 -5.75 -13.39
N THR A 336 -7.87 -5.45 -13.16
CA THR A 336 -7.26 -5.53 -11.82
C THR A 336 -7.93 -4.57 -10.83
N MET A 337 -8.15 -3.30 -11.23
CA MET A 337 -8.82 -2.33 -10.36
C MET A 337 -10.29 -2.70 -10.13
N MET A 338 -10.98 -3.19 -11.17
CA MET A 338 -12.35 -3.71 -11.05
C MET A 338 -12.43 -4.83 -10.01
N SER A 339 -11.51 -5.80 -10.05
CA SER A 339 -11.47 -6.92 -9.11
C SER A 339 -11.28 -6.49 -7.65
N ILE A 340 -10.52 -5.40 -7.41
CA ILE A 340 -10.34 -4.84 -6.07
C ILE A 340 -11.64 -4.24 -5.56
N LEU A 341 -12.38 -3.51 -6.39
CA LEU A 341 -13.67 -2.90 -6.02
C LEU A 341 -14.77 -3.94 -5.79
N GLU A 342 -14.77 -5.02 -6.56
CA GLU A 342 -15.73 -6.14 -6.43
C GLU A 342 -15.52 -6.91 -5.12
N GLU A 343 -14.28 -7.17 -4.73
CA GLU A 343 -13.92 -7.90 -3.50
C GLU A 343 -14.02 -7.06 -2.22
N ASN A 344 -14.10 -5.74 -2.37
CA ASN A 344 -14.20 -4.79 -1.26
C ASN A 344 -15.44 -3.90 -1.43
N PRO A 345 -16.65 -4.50 -1.43
CA PRO A 345 -17.89 -3.76 -1.63
C PRO A 345 -18.15 -2.76 -0.51
N LEU A 346 -18.54 -1.55 -0.88
CA LEU A 346 -18.86 -0.47 0.05
C LEU A 346 -20.36 -0.18 -0.06
N THR A 347 -21.08 -0.37 1.05
CA THR A 347 -22.54 -0.17 1.07
C THR A 347 -22.94 1.31 1.20
N HIS A 348 -22.13 2.08 1.91
CA HIS A 348 -22.34 3.50 2.14
C HIS A 348 -20.99 4.19 2.34
N VAL A 349 -20.94 5.48 2.03
CA VAL A 349 -19.79 6.35 2.27
C VAL A 349 -20.24 7.50 3.14
N THR A 350 -19.49 7.77 4.20
CA THR A 350 -19.74 8.87 5.13
C THR A 350 -18.70 9.97 4.93
N ILE A 351 -19.16 11.19 4.73
CA ILE A 351 -18.35 12.39 4.53
C ILE A 351 -18.53 13.32 5.73
N LYS A 352 -17.43 13.68 6.37
CA LYS A 352 -17.38 14.47 7.60
C LYS A 352 -16.36 15.61 7.45
N PRO A 353 -16.80 16.84 7.17
CA PRO A 353 -15.96 17.99 7.50
C PRO A 353 -15.86 18.06 9.03
N GLN A 354 -14.65 18.07 9.59
CA GLN A 354 -14.47 18.14 11.05
C GLN A 354 -15.07 19.43 11.63
N GLY A 355 -15.40 19.42 12.92
CA GLY A 355 -15.85 20.63 13.61
C GLY A 355 -14.81 21.75 13.47
N ASN A 356 -15.24 22.93 13.02
CA ASN A 356 -14.43 24.10 12.66
C ASN A 356 -13.67 23.99 11.33
N ALA A 357 -13.93 22.97 10.50
CA ALA A 357 -13.39 22.94 9.15
C ALA A 357 -13.85 24.20 8.38
N ARG A 358 -12.95 24.80 7.60
CA ARG A 358 -13.21 26.02 6.85
C ARG A 358 -13.11 25.74 5.35
N LEU A 359 -14.19 25.98 4.63
CA LEU A 359 -14.23 26.03 3.17
C LEU A 359 -14.18 27.49 2.73
N THR A 360 -13.16 27.84 1.97
CA THR A 360 -12.95 29.18 1.43
C THR A 360 -13.00 29.12 -0.09
N LEU A 361 -13.76 30.01 -0.73
CA LEU A 361 -13.87 30.14 -2.18
C LEU A 361 -13.44 31.56 -2.61
N ASN A 362 -12.49 31.63 -3.56
CA ASN A 362 -11.97 32.88 -4.11
C ASN A 362 -11.81 32.78 -5.63
N ASP A 363 -12.78 33.32 -6.38
CA ASP A 363 -12.79 33.62 -7.82
C ASP A 363 -12.40 32.51 -8.83
N SER A 364 -12.04 31.30 -8.36
CA SER A 364 -11.69 30.08 -9.12
C SER A 364 -10.86 29.11 -8.27
N LYS A 365 -10.34 29.53 -7.11
CA LYS A 365 -9.62 28.68 -6.18
C LYS A 365 -10.47 28.39 -4.94
N GLY A 366 -10.44 27.15 -4.50
CA GLY A 366 -11.03 26.68 -3.26
C GLY A 366 -9.96 26.21 -2.29
N TYR A 367 -10.25 26.35 -1.00
CA TYR A 367 -9.47 25.77 0.09
C TYR A 367 -10.42 25.10 1.09
N LEU A 368 -10.12 23.88 1.51
CA LEU A 368 -10.83 23.15 2.55
C LEU A 368 -9.83 22.65 3.59
N SER A 369 -9.98 23.09 4.84
CA SER A 369 -8.99 22.80 5.88
C SER A 369 -8.96 21.33 6.32
N HIS A 370 -10.11 20.66 6.37
CA HIS A 370 -10.21 19.26 6.78
C HIS A 370 -11.39 18.54 6.11
N LEU A 371 -11.16 17.29 5.70
CA LEU A 371 -12.20 16.39 5.19
C LEU A 371 -11.88 14.95 5.58
N GLU A 372 -12.83 14.28 6.23
CA GLU A 372 -12.77 12.85 6.47
C GLU A 372 -13.83 12.12 5.63
N ILE A 373 -13.41 11.06 4.95
CA ILE A 373 -14.26 10.13 4.22
C ILE A 373 -14.08 8.76 4.86
N SER A 374 -15.18 8.09 5.20
CA SER A 374 -15.13 6.75 5.78
C SER A 374 -16.18 5.83 5.16
N ALA A 375 -15.86 4.54 5.09
CA ALA A 375 -16.74 3.51 4.58
C ALA A 375 -16.44 2.17 5.28
N ILE A 376 -17.36 1.22 5.17
CA ILE A 376 -17.21 -0.11 5.75
C ILE A 376 -17.51 -1.16 4.67
N SER A 377 -16.61 -2.14 4.53
CA SER A 377 -16.80 -3.33 3.70
C SER A 377 -16.93 -4.57 4.59
N GLY A 378 -18.17 -4.99 4.88
CA GLY A 378 -18.44 -6.04 5.87
C GLY A 378 -18.03 -5.60 7.28
N ALA A 379 -16.91 -6.11 7.80
CA ALA A 379 -16.32 -5.69 9.08
C ALA A 379 -15.01 -4.89 8.92
N ARG A 380 -14.62 -4.57 7.69
CA ARG A 380 -13.35 -3.87 7.38
C ARG A 380 -13.59 -2.37 7.23
N PRO A 381 -12.96 -1.52 8.06
CA PRO A 381 -13.08 -0.08 7.92
C PRO A 381 -12.16 0.44 6.81
N HIS A 382 -12.62 1.49 6.15
CA HIS A 382 -11.86 2.29 5.20
C HIS A 382 -12.01 3.76 5.62
N GLN A 383 -10.91 4.47 5.77
CA GLN A 383 -10.88 5.86 6.17
C GLN A 383 -9.84 6.61 5.35
N VAL A 384 -10.23 7.79 4.89
CA VAL A 384 -9.34 8.74 4.23
C VAL A 384 -9.53 10.10 4.88
N LYS A 385 -8.46 10.66 5.41
CA LYS A 385 -8.43 12.01 5.96
C LYS A 385 -7.58 12.89 5.05
N PHE A 386 -8.04 14.11 4.86
CA PHE A 386 -7.34 15.12 4.09
C PHE A 386 -7.30 16.42 4.89
N ASP A 387 -6.12 17.01 4.97
CA ASP A 387 -5.89 18.31 5.58
C ASP A 387 -5.33 19.29 4.56
N ASN A 388 -5.75 20.54 4.65
CA ASN A 388 -5.33 21.65 3.79
C ASN A 388 -5.43 21.33 2.30
N ILE A 389 -6.65 21.04 1.84
CA ILE A 389 -6.94 20.80 0.43
C ILE A 389 -7.05 22.15 -0.28
N THR A 390 -6.28 22.36 -1.34
CA THR A 390 -6.45 23.47 -2.28
C THR A 390 -6.85 22.92 -3.64
N PHE A 391 -7.79 23.57 -4.32
CA PHE A 391 -8.28 23.11 -5.62
C PHE A 391 -8.65 24.28 -6.52
N ALA A 392 -8.52 24.09 -7.83
CA ALA A 392 -9.04 25.02 -8.83
C ALA A 392 -10.38 24.49 -9.37
N LEU A 393 -11.38 25.35 -9.40
CA LEU A 393 -12.65 25.09 -10.07
C LEU A 393 -12.40 25.16 -11.58
N PRO A 394 -12.70 24.09 -12.34
CA PRO A 394 -12.36 24.03 -13.76
C PRO A 394 -13.16 25.06 -14.56
N THR A 395 -12.45 25.89 -15.33
CA THR A 395 -13.01 26.78 -16.35
C THR A 395 -12.27 26.53 -17.67
N PRO A 396 -12.80 26.95 -18.84
CA PRO A 396 -12.09 26.77 -20.11
C PRO A 396 -10.68 27.36 -20.16
N GLN A 397 -10.34 28.25 -19.22
CA GLN A 397 -9.07 28.98 -19.14
C GLN A 397 -8.18 28.53 -17.97
N ILE A 398 -8.70 27.76 -17.01
CA ILE A 398 -7.98 27.35 -15.79
C ILE A 398 -7.90 25.82 -15.77
N PRO A 399 -6.70 25.24 -15.94
CA PRO A 399 -6.53 23.80 -15.87
C PRO A 399 -6.84 23.29 -14.46
N TYR A 400 -7.29 22.03 -14.40
CA TYR A 400 -7.60 21.37 -13.14
C TYR A 400 -6.34 21.27 -12.26
N ALA A 401 -6.42 21.78 -11.04
CA ALA A 401 -5.36 21.67 -10.04
C ALA A 401 -5.95 21.23 -8.70
N LEU A 402 -5.27 20.31 -8.02
CA LEU A 402 -5.63 19.81 -6.69
C LEU A 402 -4.35 19.56 -5.90
N ALA A 403 -4.17 20.22 -4.77
CA ALA A 403 -3.11 19.88 -3.83
C ALA A 403 -3.71 19.57 -2.46
N VAL A 404 -3.19 18.54 -1.82
CA VAL A 404 -3.50 18.10 -0.47
C VAL A 404 -2.18 18.06 0.28
N GLU A 405 -2.01 18.95 1.26
CA GLU A 405 -0.74 19.02 2.00
C GLU A 405 -0.52 17.77 2.86
N HIS A 406 -1.59 17.23 3.46
CA HIS A 406 -1.51 16.02 4.26
C HIS A 406 -2.73 15.13 4.03
N PHE A 407 -2.48 13.85 3.77
CA PHE A 407 -3.50 12.81 3.74
C PHE A 407 -3.11 11.64 4.65
N VAL A 408 -4.12 10.96 5.17
CA VAL A 408 -4.00 9.66 5.83
C VAL A 408 -4.99 8.70 5.20
N ILE A 409 -4.53 7.54 4.74
CA ILE A 409 -5.37 6.47 4.19
C ILE A 409 -5.20 5.23 5.06
N ASP A 410 -6.26 4.83 5.74
CA ASP A 410 -6.36 3.61 6.53
C ASP A 410 -7.36 2.65 5.86
N SER A 411 -6.92 1.46 5.49
CA SER A 411 -7.77 0.53 4.73
C SER A 411 -7.37 -0.93 4.94
N GLN A 412 -8.33 -1.84 4.86
CA GLN A 412 -8.08 -3.28 4.81
C GLN A 412 -8.68 -3.87 3.53
N LEU A 413 -7.82 -4.30 2.60
CA LEU A 413 -8.23 -4.76 1.27
C LEU A 413 -8.05 -6.27 1.10
N LYS A 414 -9.07 -6.93 0.59
CA LYS A 414 -8.94 -8.29 0.03
C LYS A 414 -8.45 -8.18 -1.41
N LEU A 415 -7.37 -8.89 -1.73
CA LEU A 415 -6.73 -8.86 -3.05
C LEU A 415 -6.69 -10.28 -3.65
N LEU A 416 -7.42 -10.51 -4.74
CA LEU A 416 -7.53 -11.83 -5.39
C LEU A 416 -6.19 -12.41 -5.82
N ASN A 417 -5.32 -11.58 -6.40
CA ASN A 417 -4.05 -12.03 -7.00
C ASN A 417 -3.07 -12.63 -5.98
N ILE A 418 -3.23 -12.31 -4.69
CA ILE A 418 -2.38 -12.81 -3.60
C ILE A 418 -3.14 -13.69 -2.60
N ALA A 419 -4.45 -13.92 -2.81
CA ALA A 419 -5.30 -14.72 -1.92
C ALA A 419 -4.82 -16.17 -1.77
N LYS A 420 -4.10 -16.69 -2.78
CA LYS A 420 -3.44 -18.01 -2.71
C LYS A 420 -2.29 -18.09 -1.70
N TYR A 421 -1.74 -16.95 -1.30
CA TYR A 421 -0.60 -16.87 -0.38
C TYR A 421 -1.02 -16.41 1.02
N THR A 422 -2.02 -15.53 1.11
CA THR A 422 -2.55 -15.08 2.40
C THR A 422 -4.08 -15.02 2.37
N PRO A 423 -4.77 -15.62 3.35
CA PRO A 423 -6.22 -15.47 3.50
C PRO A 423 -6.62 -14.16 4.20
N ALA A 424 -5.65 -13.45 4.79
CA ALA A 424 -5.90 -12.23 5.54
C ALA A 424 -5.99 -11.01 4.60
N PRO A 425 -6.82 -10.01 4.91
CA PRO A 425 -6.79 -8.72 4.20
C PRO A 425 -5.43 -8.03 4.34
N VAL A 426 -5.05 -7.30 3.30
CA VAL A 426 -3.88 -6.41 3.30
C VAL A 426 -4.25 -5.13 4.02
N ALA A 427 -3.51 -4.81 5.09
CA ALA A 427 -3.67 -3.55 5.80
C ALA A 427 -2.80 -2.47 5.14
N LEU A 428 -3.41 -1.32 4.86
CA LEU A 428 -2.78 -0.12 4.32
C LEU A 428 -2.88 0.99 5.36
N HIS A 429 -1.76 1.63 5.64
CA HIS A 429 -1.68 2.88 6.39
C HIS A 429 -0.76 3.80 5.61
N LEU A 430 -1.29 4.74 4.83
CA LEU A 430 -0.49 5.61 3.97
C LEU A 430 -0.62 7.05 4.42
N ILE A 431 0.51 7.72 4.65
CA ILE A 431 0.56 9.11 5.10
C ILE A 431 1.42 9.92 4.15
N GLY A 432 0.89 11.01 3.63
CA GLY A 432 1.57 11.72 2.56
C GLY A 432 0.96 13.05 2.14
N SER A 433 1.39 13.53 0.98
CA SER A 433 0.82 14.69 0.30
C SER A 433 0.49 14.33 -1.16
N LEU A 434 -0.54 14.93 -1.72
CA LEU A 434 -0.90 14.78 -3.13
C LEU A 434 -0.81 16.14 -3.81
N ASN A 435 -0.20 16.21 -4.99
CA ASN A 435 -0.26 17.38 -5.84
C ASN A 435 -0.59 16.96 -7.27
N LYS A 436 -1.66 17.51 -7.83
CA LYS A 436 -2.10 17.29 -9.20
C LYS A 436 -2.17 18.63 -9.91
N THR A 437 -1.42 18.73 -10.99
CA THR A 437 -1.45 19.81 -11.96
C THR A 437 -1.90 19.26 -13.32
N GLU A 438 -1.91 20.10 -14.34
CA GLU A 438 -2.15 19.68 -15.73
C GLU A 438 -1.09 18.67 -16.20
N GLN A 439 0.18 18.94 -15.88
CA GLN A 439 1.33 18.20 -16.39
C GLN A 439 1.72 17.00 -15.52
N THR A 440 1.39 17.02 -14.23
CA THR A 440 1.91 16.04 -13.27
C THR A 440 0.91 15.67 -12.19
N THR A 441 0.93 14.41 -11.74
CA THR A 441 0.29 13.97 -10.49
C THR A 441 1.33 13.33 -9.60
N THR A 442 1.69 13.99 -8.51
CA THR A 442 2.71 13.53 -7.55
C THR A 442 2.07 13.12 -6.24
N ILE A 443 2.44 11.95 -5.75
CA ILE A 443 2.15 11.46 -4.40
C ILE A 443 3.49 11.40 -3.67
N ASN A 444 3.59 12.08 -2.53
CA ASN A 444 4.72 11.93 -1.62
C ASN A 444 4.27 11.14 -0.40
N LEU A 445 5.04 10.13 -0.01
CA LEU A 445 4.81 9.28 1.15
C LEU A 445 5.85 9.58 2.24
N THR A 446 5.38 9.67 3.48
CA THR A 446 6.18 9.84 4.68
C THR A 446 6.62 8.50 5.26
N ALA A 447 7.60 8.52 6.18
CA ALA A 447 8.17 7.33 6.81
C ALA A 447 7.16 6.45 7.57
N ASP A 448 6.03 7.02 7.97
CA ASP A 448 4.98 6.31 8.69
C ASP A 448 4.08 5.48 7.74
N SER A 449 4.25 5.61 6.42
CA SER A 449 3.46 4.83 5.46
C SER A 449 3.88 3.36 5.47
N SER A 450 2.91 2.45 5.63
CA SER A 450 3.14 1.02 5.67
C SER A 450 2.05 0.19 4.98
N ILE A 451 2.48 -0.96 4.46
CA ILE A 451 1.62 -2.02 3.93
C ILE A 451 1.93 -3.29 4.73
N THR A 452 0.91 -3.95 5.26
CA THR A 452 1.09 -5.15 6.09
C THR A 452 0.28 -6.33 5.58
N LEU A 453 0.97 -7.47 5.43
CA LEU A 453 0.39 -8.78 5.12
C LEU A 453 0.64 -9.73 6.30
N ASN A 454 -0.34 -10.56 6.63
CA ASN A 454 -0.25 -11.53 7.71
C ASN A 454 -0.47 -12.96 7.19
N ASN A 455 0.09 -13.96 7.89
CA ASN A 455 -0.11 -15.38 7.63
C ASN A 455 0.16 -15.78 6.16
N ILE A 456 1.35 -15.47 5.65
CA ILE A 456 1.73 -15.79 4.28
C ILE A 456 2.30 -17.22 4.24
N VAL A 457 1.77 -18.05 3.34
CA VAL A 457 2.20 -19.43 3.10
C VAL A 457 2.28 -19.70 1.60
N VAL A 458 3.43 -20.19 1.15
CA VAL A 458 3.65 -20.67 -0.21
C VAL A 458 3.57 -22.20 -0.18
N LEU A 459 2.64 -22.75 -0.95
CA LEU A 459 2.40 -24.19 -1.03
C LEU A 459 3.00 -24.76 -2.32
N LYS A 460 3.51 -25.99 -2.27
CA LYS A 460 3.92 -26.72 -3.48
C LYS A 460 2.67 -27.06 -4.30
N GLN A 461 2.60 -26.63 -5.55
CA GLN A 461 1.58 -27.09 -6.47
C GLN A 461 1.84 -28.57 -6.76
N MET A 462 0.87 -29.43 -6.40
CA MET A 462 0.86 -30.81 -6.87
C MET A 462 0.32 -30.78 -8.30
N THR A 463 1.19 -31.01 -9.28
CA THR A 463 0.75 -31.45 -10.60
C THR A 463 0.09 -32.81 -10.42
N GLU A 464 -1.20 -32.92 -10.75
CA GLU A 464 -1.81 -34.21 -11.03
C GLU A 464 -1.03 -34.82 -12.19
N ASP A 465 -0.27 -35.89 -11.92
CA ASP A 465 0.22 -36.77 -12.98
C ASP A 465 -1.00 -37.32 -13.71
N LYS A 466 -1.34 -36.70 -14.85
CA LYS A 466 -2.23 -37.29 -15.84
C LYS A 466 -1.46 -38.36 -16.58
N ASP A 467 -1.24 -39.49 -15.92
CA ASP A 467 -0.96 -40.73 -16.62
C ASP A 467 -2.24 -41.16 -17.34
N ASN A 468 -2.35 -40.74 -18.59
CA ASN A 468 -3.32 -41.27 -19.55
C ASN A 468 -2.96 -42.73 -19.84
N ASN A 469 -3.49 -43.65 -19.04
CA ASN A 469 -3.70 -45.03 -19.49
C ASN A 469 -5.11 -45.47 -19.14
N GLN A 470 -6.01 -45.25 -20.10
CA GLN A 470 -7.32 -45.88 -20.13
C GLN A 470 -7.14 -47.38 -20.34
N THR A 471 -7.46 -48.19 -19.33
CA THR A 471 -8.10 -49.49 -19.53
C THR A 471 -9.09 -49.76 -18.41
N HIS A 472 -10.25 -50.30 -18.79
CA HIS A 472 -11.45 -50.44 -17.99
C HIS A 472 -11.35 -51.35 -16.75
N ASN A 473 -12.27 -51.10 -15.82
CA ASN A 473 -12.80 -51.98 -14.77
C ASN A 473 -11.93 -52.24 -13.53
N LYS A 474 -12.23 -51.55 -12.42
CA LYS A 474 -13.07 -52.10 -11.33
C LYS A 474 -13.30 -51.03 -10.26
N ILE A 475 -14.56 -50.88 -9.85
CA ILE A 475 -14.96 -50.09 -8.69
C ILE A 475 -14.40 -50.78 -7.44
N THR A 476 -13.39 -50.17 -6.83
CA THR A 476 -13.07 -50.32 -5.41
C THR A 476 -12.77 -48.93 -4.87
N THR A 477 -13.63 -48.48 -3.97
CA THR A 477 -13.49 -47.30 -3.12
C THR A 477 -12.23 -47.41 -2.27
N LYS A 478 -11.09 -47.01 -2.83
CA LYS A 478 -9.95 -46.54 -2.05
C LYS A 478 -10.18 -45.06 -1.80
N THR A 479 -10.49 -44.71 -0.56
CA THR A 479 -10.31 -43.38 0.00
C THR A 479 -8.91 -42.91 -0.36
N SER A 480 -8.80 -41.99 -1.32
CA SER A 480 -7.55 -41.27 -1.50
C SER A 480 -7.37 -40.44 -0.23
N THR A 481 -6.38 -40.82 0.56
CA THR A 481 -5.82 -39.94 1.58
C THR A 481 -5.31 -38.73 0.82
N ALA A 482 -6.11 -37.66 0.75
CA ALA A 482 -5.68 -36.38 0.25
C ALA A 482 -4.46 -35.95 1.07
N GLN A 483 -3.26 -36.15 0.51
CA GLN A 483 -2.02 -35.73 1.14
C GLN A 483 -2.11 -34.22 1.36
N LYS A 484 -1.95 -33.79 2.62
CA LYS A 484 -2.03 -32.37 2.98
C LYS A 484 -0.98 -31.60 2.17
N PRO A 485 -1.33 -30.45 1.55
CA PRO A 485 -0.40 -29.65 0.78
C PRO A 485 0.81 -29.26 1.62
N GLN A 486 2.01 -29.53 1.11
CA GLN A 486 3.25 -29.25 1.82
C GLN A 486 3.66 -27.78 1.62
N ALA A 487 3.90 -27.08 2.73
CA ALA A 487 4.42 -25.71 2.71
C ALA A 487 5.87 -25.69 2.23
N LEU A 488 6.18 -24.80 1.28
CA LEU A 488 7.53 -24.51 0.80
C LEU A 488 8.18 -23.38 1.62
N LEU A 489 7.38 -22.36 1.95
CA LEU A 489 7.81 -21.20 2.71
C LEU A 489 6.61 -20.65 3.49
N SER A 490 6.85 -20.17 4.70
CA SER A 490 5.85 -19.51 5.52
C SER A 490 6.45 -18.35 6.29
N LEU A 491 5.66 -17.30 6.52
CA LEU A 491 6.02 -16.16 7.36
C LEU A 491 4.77 -15.60 8.05
N LYS A 492 4.93 -15.15 9.30
CA LYS A 492 3.80 -14.71 10.14
C LYS A 492 3.29 -13.33 9.73
N LYS A 493 4.19 -12.40 9.47
CA LYS A 493 3.87 -11.02 9.10
C LYS A 493 4.97 -10.45 8.22
N LEU A 494 4.57 -9.76 7.15
CA LEU A 494 5.42 -8.95 6.28
C LEU A 494 4.91 -7.51 6.36
N THR A 495 5.76 -6.59 6.81
CA THR A 495 5.48 -5.15 6.79
C THR A 495 6.44 -4.47 5.84
N THR A 496 5.90 -3.67 4.94
CA THR A 496 6.64 -2.86 3.97
C THR A 496 6.40 -1.40 4.29
N ASN A 497 7.42 -0.70 4.80
CA ASN A 497 7.39 0.74 5.00
C ASN A 497 7.84 1.45 3.72
N LEU A 498 7.17 2.54 3.37
CA LEU A 498 7.34 3.25 2.10
C LEU A 498 7.63 4.73 2.37
N THR A 499 8.62 5.32 1.72
CA THR A 499 8.91 6.75 1.84
C THR A 499 9.44 7.29 0.53
N GLY A 500 9.09 8.52 0.17
CA GLY A 500 9.58 9.16 -1.05
C GLY A 500 8.44 9.61 -1.94
N SER A 501 8.64 9.61 -3.26
CA SER A 501 7.67 10.17 -4.20
C SER A 501 7.42 9.27 -5.41
N VAL A 502 6.19 9.36 -5.91
CA VAL A 502 5.77 8.79 -7.19
C VAL A 502 5.09 9.90 -7.98
N ALA A 503 5.56 10.17 -9.19
CA ALA A 503 5.01 11.19 -10.07
C ALA A 503 4.60 10.59 -11.40
N LEU A 504 3.33 10.77 -11.77
CA LEU A 504 2.82 10.51 -13.12
C LEU A 504 2.93 11.79 -13.95
N LEU A 505 3.60 11.73 -15.09
CA LEU A 505 3.82 12.83 -16.03
C LEU A 505 2.76 12.83 -17.15
N GLU A 506 2.69 13.91 -17.93
CA GLU A 506 1.67 14.15 -18.97
C GLU A 506 1.67 13.12 -20.11
N ASP A 507 2.84 12.56 -20.41
CA ASP A 507 3.05 11.46 -21.36
C ASP A 507 2.69 10.08 -20.79
N ASN A 508 2.04 10.04 -19.61
CA ASN A 508 1.79 8.86 -18.79
C ASN A 508 3.06 8.14 -18.31
N ASN A 509 4.24 8.77 -18.39
CA ASN A 509 5.44 8.21 -17.80
C ASN A 509 5.41 8.33 -16.28
N LEU A 510 5.88 7.27 -15.62
CA LEU A 510 5.96 7.20 -14.18
C LEU A 510 7.40 7.45 -13.73
N ASN A 511 7.60 8.40 -12.82
CA ASN A 511 8.85 8.61 -12.13
C ASN A 511 8.69 8.17 -10.67
N ILE A 512 9.50 7.20 -10.26
CA ILE A 512 9.48 6.59 -8.94
C ILE A 512 10.78 6.96 -8.23
N LYS A 513 10.67 7.42 -6.98
CA LYS A 513 11.79 7.61 -6.06
C LYS A 513 11.35 7.18 -4.66
N LEU A 514 11.51 5.91 -4.35
CA LEU A 514 11.01 5.30 -3.13
C LEU A 514 12.13 4.63 -2.33
N LYS A 515 12.14 4.87 -1.03
CA LYS A 515 12.80 4.02 -0.05
C LYS A 515 11.78 3.02 0.47
N VAL A 516 12.15 1.75 0.49
CA VAL A 516 11.27 0.65 0.85
C VAL A 516 11.99 -0.25 1.85
N ASP A 517 11.45 -0.32 3.06
CA ASP A 517 11.96 -1.17 4.14
C ASP A 517 10.98 -2.33 4.38
N ASN A 518 11.41 -3.55 4.04
CA ASN A 518 10.62 -4.75 4.19
C ASN A 518 11.09 -5.54 5.40
N HIS A 519 10.18 -5.81 6.33
CA HIS A 519 10.43 -6.60 7.52
C HIS A 519 9.49 -7.83 7.55
N ALA A 520 10.06 -9.01 7.30
CA ALA A 520 9.36 -10.29 7.44
C ALA A 520 9.69 -10.94 8.79
N SER A 521 8.68 -11.47 9.46
CA SER A 521 8.81 -12.13 10.76
C SER A 521 8.49 -13.63 10.70
N GLN A 522 9.26 -14.41 11.45
CA GLN A 522 9.13 -15.87 11.58
C GLN A 522 9.15 -16.57 10.21
N LEU A 523 10.18 -16.30 9.41
CA LEU A 523 10.35 -16.98 8.13
C LEU A 523 10.81 -18.43 8.38
N ASN A 524 10.07 -19.37 7.81
CA ASN A 524 10.33 -20.80 7.96
C ASN A 524 10.25 -21.50 6.60
N ILE A 525 11.35 -22.15 6.23
CA ILE A 525 11.48 -23.09 5.13
C ILE A 525 11.63 -24.47 5.78
N PRO A 526 10.59 -25.33 5.72
CA PRO A 526 10.58 -26.58 6.47
C PRO A 526 11.82 -27.45 6.23
N LYS A 527 12.41 -27.94 7.33
CA LYS A 527 13.63 -28.78 7.36
C LYS A 527 14.90 -28.13 6.78
N LYS A 528 14.90 -26.82 6.52
CA LYS A 528 16.05 -26.12 5.92
C LYS A 528 16.45 -24.85 6.67
N LEU A 529 15.49 -23.97 6.99
CA LEU A 529 15.77 -22.66 7.56
C LEU A 529 14.64 -22.18 8.46
N LYS A 530 14.98 -21.68 9.64
CA LYS A 530 14.06 -20.96 10.52
C LYS A 530 14.74 -19.68 11.00
N ILE A 531 14.20 -18.52 10.66
CA ILE A 531 14.75 -17.23 11.11
C ILE A 531 13.63 -16.38 11.71
N THR A 532 13.98 -15.58 12.72
CA THR A 532 13.01 -14.76 13.46
C THR A 532 12.64 -13.50 12.70
N SER A 533 13.59 -12.94 11.96
CA SER A 533 13.49 -11.69 11.21
C SER A 533 14.25 -11.82 9.88
N PHE A 534 13.67 -11.24 8.83
CA PHE A 534 14.30 -11.10 7.53
C PHE A 534 13.98 -9.71 6.98
N ASN A 535 15.02 -8.90 6.78
CA ASN A 535 14.87 -7.50 6.42
C ASN A 535 15.51 -7.21 5.06
N ILE A 536 14.79 -6.47 4.22
CA ILE A 536 15.30 -5.93 2.96
C ILE A 536 15.06 -4.42 2.95
N PHE A 537 16.14 -3.66 3.09
CA PHE A 537 16.14 -2.22 2.87
C PHE A 537 16.49 -1.94 1.41
N SER A 538 15.70 -1.09 0.73
CA SER A 538 15.89 -0.82 -0.68
C SER A 538 15.60 0.62 -1.08
N GLU A 539 16.30 1.11 -2.10
CA GLU A 539 16.04 2.37 -2.78
C GLU A 539 15.69 2.06 -4.24
N LEU A 540 14.47 2.40 -4.64
CA LEU A 540 13.90 2.22 -5.97
C LEU A 540 13.77 3.57 -6.67
N ASN A 541 14.46 3.71 -7.81
CA ASN A 541 14.39 4.89 -8.67
C ASN A 541 13.99 4.49 -10.10
N GLY A 542 13.52 5.44 -10.91
CA GLY A 542 13.31 5.26 -12.35
C GLY A 542 11.85 5.15 -12.77
N SER A 543 11.57 4.37 -13.81
CA SER A 543 10.23 4.15 -14.38
C SER A 543 9.94 2.66 -14.52
N PHE A 544 8.74 2.27 -15.00
CA PHE A 544 8.46 0.85 -15.25
C PHE A 544 9.28 0.23 -16.39
N ASP A 545 9.77 1.05 -17.32
CA ASP A 545 10.59 0.61 -18.45
C ASP A 545 12.09 0.59 -18.10
N ASP A 546 12.50 1.33 -17.08
CA ASP A 546 13.86 1.32 -16.55
C ASP A 546 13.86 1.60 -15.04
N ILE A 547 13.77 0.53 -14.25
CA ILE A 547 13.92 0.62 -12.79
C ILE A 547 15.39 0.55 -12.40
N GLN A 548 15.74 1.19 -11.30
CA GLN A 548 17.00 1.00 -10.59
C GLN A 548 16.68 0.75 -9.12
N LEU A 549 16.76 -0.52 -8.71
CA LEU A 549 16.58 -0.93 -7.32
C LEU A 549 17.93 -1.35 -6.74
N ASN A 550 18.35 -0.69 -5.67
CA ASN A 550 19.49 -1.10 -4.86
C ASN A 550 18.99 -1.52 -3.49
N ALA A 551 19.30 -2.73 -3.06
CA ALA A 551 18.82 -3.28 -1.81
C ALA A 551 19.90 -4.01 -1.02
N GLN A 552 19.70 -4.09 0.29
CA GLN A 552 20.53 -4.85 1.22
C GLN A 552 19.64 -5.80 2.01
N ALA A 553 20.01 -7.09 2.03
CA ALA A 553 19.28 -8.12 2.75
C ALA A 553 20.00 -8.51 4.06
N SER A 554 19.23 -8.82 5.10
CA SER A 554 19.73 -9.36 6.37
C SER A 554 18.72 -10.33 7.00
N ALA A 555 19.22 -11.26 7.81
CA ALA A 555 18.41 -12.21 8.58
C ALA A 555 18.95 -12.30 10.01
N ASP A 556 18.09 -12.14 11.02
CA ASP A 556 18.48 -12.23 12.45
C ASP A 556 19.74 -11.41 12.82
N GLY A 557 19.90 -10.23 12.20
CA GLY A 557 21.05 -9.35 12.36
C GLY A 557 22.25 -9.64 11.46
N VAL A 558 22.28 -10.79 10.80
CA VAL A 558 23.34 -11.19 9.85
C VAL A 558 23.09 -10.54 8.49
N LYS A 559 24.04 -9.73 8.01
CA LYS A 559 24.00 -9.16 6.65
C LYS A 559 24.21 -10.29 5.63
N LEU A 560 23.27 -10.46 4.71
CA LEU A 560 23.36 -11.52 3.69
C LEU A 560 24.02 -11.03 2.41
N GLY A 561 23.74 -9.81 1.97
CA GLY A 561 24.33 -9.25 0.75
C GLY A 561 23.54 -8.08 0.18
N ASN A 562 23.95 -7.63 -0.99
CA ASN A 562 23.30 -6.59 -1.77
C ASN A 562 22.57 -7.20 -2.97
N ILE A 563 21.42 -6.63 -3.33
CA ILE A 563 20.61 -7.00 -4.49
C ILE A 563 20.46 -5.74 -5.35
N VAL A 564 20.78 -5.85 -6.64
CA VAL A 564 20.60 -4.78 -7.61
C VAL A 564 19.69 -5.29 -8.72
N LEU A 565 18.61 -4.54 -9.01
CA LEU A 565 17.74 -4.79 -10.16
C LEU A 565 17.78 -3.58 -11.10
N THR A 566 18.01 -3.80 -12.40
CA THR A 566 18.03 -2.75 -13.41
C THR A 566 17.27 -3.10 -14.69
N GLY A 567 16.76 -2.10 -15.41
CA GLY A 567 16.02 -2.28 -16.68
C GLY A 567 14.51 -2.43 -16.49
N PRO A 568 13.76 -2.95 -17.48
CA PRO A 568 12.29 -3.00 -17.43
C PRO A 568 11.76 -3.91 -16.32
N VAL A 569 10.70 -3.51 -15.61
CA VAL A 569 10.08 -4.31 -14.53
C VAL A 569 9.65 -5.71 -14.98
N LYS A 570 9.26 -5.86 -16.24
CA LYS A 570 8.85 -7.15 -16.80
C LYS A 570 10.03 -8.10 -17.03
N SER A 571 11.22 -7.56 -17.28
CA SER A 571 12.41 -8.34 -17.61
C SER A 571 13.72 -7.74 -17.05
N PRO A 572 13.84 -7.57 -15.72
CA PRO A 572 14.96 -6.86 -15.13
C PRO A 572 16.23 -7.73 -15.13
N ASN A 573 17.38 -7.07 -15.26
CA ASN A 573 18.66 -7.64 -14.87
C ASN A 573 18.73 -7.69 -13.35
N VAL A 574 19.23 -8.80 -12.81
CA VAL A 574 19.44 -8.99 -11.37
C VAL A 574 20.89 -9.32 -11.10
N VAL A 575 21.44 -8.69 -10.06
CA VAL A 575 22.76 -8.98 -9.51
C VAL A 575 22.63 -9.09 -7.99
N ILE A 576 22.98 -10.24 -7.43
CA ILE A 576 22.99 -10.48 -5.98
C ILE A 576 24.43 -10.75 -5.58
N THR A 577 24.98 -9.95 -4.67
CA THR A 577 26.39 -10.04 -4.29
C THR A 577 26.60 -9.97 -2.80
N ALA A 578 27.56 -10.75 -2.31
CA ALA A 578 28.18 -10.54 -1.01
C ALA A 578 29.69 -10.64 -1.14
N LYS A 579 30.40 -9.85 -0.34
CA LYS A 579 31.86 -9.90 -0.22
C LYS A 579 32.24 -9.96 1.24
N ASN A 580 33.22 -10.78 1.57
CA ASN A 580 33.75 -11.04 2.90
C ASN A 580 32.65 -11.40 3.91
N LEU A 581 31.67 -12.22 3.51
CA LEU A 581 30.62 -12.68 4.41
C LEU A 581 31.18 -13.77 5.32
N GLN A 582 31.28 -13.50 6.62
CA GLN A 582 31.76 -14.49 7.58
C GLN A 582 30.82 -15.70 7.63
N LEU A 583 31.36 -16.89 7.36
CA LEU A 583 30.62 -18.14 7.39
C LEU A 583 30.13 -18.48 8.81
N THR A 584 30.90 -18.14 9.83
CA THR A 584 30.51 -18.28 11.25
C THR A 584 29.23 -17.50 11.58
N ASN A 585 29.08 -16.28 11.04
CA ASN A 585 27.85 -15.51 11.18
C ASN A 585 26.68 -16.17 10.45
N LEU A 586 26.89 -16.73 9.26
CA LEU A 586 25.84 -17.49 8.57
C LEU A 586 25.40 -18.73 9.34
N LEU A 587 26.34 -19.45 9.96
CA LEU A 587 26.06 -20.62 10.79
C LEU A 587 25.35 -20.28 12.10
N SER A 588 25.36 -19.02 12.54
CA SER A 588 24.56 -18.55 13.68
C SER A 588 23.05 -18.53 13.37
N LEU A 589 22.66 -18.52 12.09
CA LEU A 589 21.28 -18.68 11.67
C LEU A 589 20.85 -20.13 11.89
N ASN A 590 19.58 -20.34 12.22
CA ASN A 590 19.03 -21.70 12.40
C ASN A 590 18.77 -22.36 11.03
N ILE A 591 19.88 -22.81 10.44
CA ILE A 591 20.01 -23.56 9.18
C ILE A 591 20.18 -25.03 9.54
N GLN A 592 19.42 -25.90 8.88
CA GLN A 592 19.61 -27.33 9.02
C GLN A 592 20.58 -27.84 7.93
N LEU A 593 21.79 -28.17 8.34
CA LEU A 593 22.86 -28.66 7.46
C LEU A 593 22.76 -30.19 7.25
N PRO A 594 23.24 -30.70 6.09
CA PRO A 594 23.26 -32.14 5.82
C PRO A 594 24.33 -32.90 6.62
N THR A 595 25.34 -32.19 7.13
CA THR A 595 26.43 -32.74 7.94
C THR A 595 26.77 -31.76 9.06
N GLU A 596 27.39 -32.26 10.14
CA GLU A 596 27.89 -31.44 11.26
C GLU A 596 29.04 -30.55 10.78
N VAL A 597 28.97 -29.25 11.07
CA VAL A 597 29.94 -28.24 10.63
C VAL A 597 30.16 -27.25 11.79
N GLU A 598 31.40 -27.17 12.25
CA GLU A 598 31.85 -26.26 13.31
C GLU A 598 33.04 -25.42 12.80
N LEU A 599 32.78 -24.19 12.37
CA LEU A 599 33.80 -23.30 11.80
C LEU A 599 34.33 -22.31 12.83
N ILE A 600 35.63 -22.05 12.78
CA ILE A 600 36.27 -20.96 13.53
C ILE A 600 36.53 -19.73 12.66
N ASP A 601 36.76 -19.92 11.36
CA ASP A 601 36.99 -18.85 10.39
C ASP A 601 36.53 -19.27 8.99
N GLY A 602 36.39 -18.28 8.10
CA GLY A 602 36.06 -18.48 6.71
C GLY A 602 35.21 -17.33 6.18
N LEU A 603 35.59 -16.83 5.01
CA LEU A 603 34.86 -15.79 4.30
C LEU A 603 34.21 -16.38 3.05
N LEU A 604 32.99 -15.94 2.78
CA LEU A 604 32.21 -16.27 1.60
C LEU A 604 32.02 -15.03 0.73
N ASP A 605 32.44 -15.15 -0.53
CA ASP A 605 32.12 -14.25 -1.60
C ASP A 605 31.15 -14.95 -2.55
N TYR A 606 30.09 -14.27 -2.95
CA TYR A 606 29.21 -14.79 -3.98
C TYR A 606 28.69 -13.69 -4.89
N ASN A 607 28.44 -14.05 -6.16
CA ASN A 607 27.83 -13.19 -7.16
C ASN A 607 26.87 -14.02 -8.01
N ILE A 608 25.58 -13.67 -8.00
CA ILE A 608 24.54 -14.29 -8.82
C ILE A 608 24.05 -13.22 -9.79
N SER A 609 24.10 -13.50 -11.09
CA SER A 609 23.67 -12.56 -12.11
C SER A 609 22.84 -13.22 -13.20
N GLY A 610 21.85 -12.51 -13.73
CA GLY A 610 21.02 -13.00 -14.82
C GLY A 610 19.99 -11.96 -15.25
N GLN A 611 19.30 -12.22 -16.36
CA GLN A 611 18.19 -11.40 -16.83
C GLN A 611 16.90 -12.18 -16.66
N ILE A 612 16.02 -11.72 -15.76
CA ILE A 612 14.75 -12.39 -15.47
C ILE A 612 13.86 -12.24 -16.71
N ASN A 613 13.47 -13.33 -17.35
CA ASN A 613 12.58 -13.28 -18.52
C ASN A 613 11.11 -13.09 -18.12
N ALA A 614 10.69 -13.79 -17.07
CA ALA A 614 9.35 -13.68 -16.50
C ALA A 614 9.36 -14.06 -15.01
N LEU A 615 8.84 -13.18 -14.15
CA LEU A 615 8.81 -13.36 -12.70
C LEU A 615 8.06 -14.63 -12.24
N ASN A 616 7.04 -15.05 -13.01
CA ASN A 616 6.26 -16.26 -12.74
C ASN A 616 6.97 -17.55 -13.20
N ASN A 617 8.11 -17.45 -13.88
CA ASN A 617 8.85 -18.59 -14.43
C ASN A 617 10.37 -18.41 -14.22
N ILE A 618 10.76 -17.97 -13.02
CA ILE A 618 12.15 -17.63 -12.69
C ILE A 618 13.08 -18.84 -12.76
N GLU A 619 12.57 -20.05 -12.53
CA GLU A 619 13.33 -21.32 -12.65
C GLU A 619 13.94 -21.56 -14.04
N ASN A 620 13.32 -21.01 -15.09
CA ASN A 620 13.81 -21.10 -16.46
C ASN A 620 14.69 -19.91 -16.88
N THR A 621 15.06 -19.03 -15.93
CA THR A 621 16.01 -17.96 -16.17
C THR A 621 17.44 -18.50 -16.02
N PRO A 622 18.33 -18.28 -17.00
CA PRO A 622 19.74 -18.63 -16.86
C PRO A 622 20.42 -17.66 -15.88
N PHE A 623 21.07 -18.21 -14.85
CA PHE A 623 21.87 -17.46 -13.89
C PHE A 623 23.34 -17.88 -13.97
N ASN A 624 24.24 -16.91 -13.95
CA ASN A 624 25.65 -17.11 -13.71
C ASN A 624 25.93 -16.89 -12.22
N VAL A 625 26.56 -17.87 -11.58
CA VAL A 625 26.85 -17.86 -10.15
C VAL A 625 28.34 -18.02 -9.94
N SER A 626 28.99 -17.07 -9.29
CA SER A 626 30.35 -17.20 -8.77
C SER A 626 30.28 -17.40 -7.27
N VAL A 627 31.04 -18.36 -6.74
CA VAL A 627 31.22 -18.59 -5.30
C VAL A 627 32.70 -18.68 -5.01
N ALA A 628 33.17 -18.01 -3.96
CA ALA A 628 34.50 -18.22 -3.42
C ALA A 628 34.44 -18.31 -1.89
N ILE A 629 35.15 -19.29 -1.34
CA ILE A 629 35.40 -19.47 0.08
C ILE A 629 36.88 -19.24 0.29
N THR A 630 37.25 -18.38 1.24
CA THR A 630 38.65 -18.10 1.57
C THR A 630 38.93 -18.33 3.04
N SER A 631 40.10 -18.90 3.32
CA SER A 631 40.61 -19.17 4.67
C SER A 631 39.62 -19.90 5.60
N LEU A 632 38.84 -20.85 5.05
CA LEU A 632 37.94 -21.66 5.87
C LEU A 632 38.75 -22.59 6.76
N SER A 633 38.52 -22.50 8.06
CA SER A 633 39.13 -23.38 9.06
C SER A 633 38.10 -23.84 10.09
N GLY A 634 38.14 -25.11 10.45
CA GLY A 634 37.15 -25.71 11.35
C GLY A 634 37.01 -27.21 11.17
N GLU A 635 36.05 -27.79 11.88
CA GLU A 635 35.70 -29.20 11.83
C GLU A 635 34.48 -29.43 10.93
N ILE A 636 34.61 -30.35 9.98
CA ILE A 636 33.50 -30.81 9.13
C ILE A 636 33.39 -32.32 9.30
N ASN A 637 32.28 -32.77 9.91
CA ASN A 637 32.01 -34.18 10.14
C ASN A 637 33.16 -34.93 10.85
N GLY A 638 33.73 -34.35 11.92
CA GLY A 638 34.86 -34.94 12.65
C GLY A 638 36.24 -34.63 12.10
N ILE A 639 36.34 -34.04 10.90
CA ILE A 639 37.62 -33.82 10.22
C ILE A 639 37.98 -32.34 10.33
N TRP A 640 39.13 -32.06 10.95
CA TRP A 640 39.66 -30.70 11.01
C TRP A 640 40.34 -30.31 9.69
N LEU A 641 39.97 -29.12 9.20
CA LEU A 641 40.49 -28.49 7.99
C LEU A 641 41.10 -27.14 8.34
N GLN A 642 42.25 -26.83 7.76
CA GLN A 642 42.93 -25.55 7.91
C GLN A 642 43.14 -24.87 6.56
N GLU A 643 42.80 -23.59 6.48
CA GLU A 643 43.03 -22.72 5.32
C GLU A 643 42.48 -23.30 4.00
N LEU A 644 41.23 -23.80 4.04
CA LEU A 644 40.52 -24.21 2.84
C LEU A 644 40.15 -22.98 2.01
N ASN A 645 40.60 -22.97 0.76
CA ASN A 645 40.27 -21.96 -0.23
C ASN A 645 39.62 -22.64 -1.44
N TRP A 646 38.45 -22.18 -1.84
CA TRP A 646 37.69 -22.75 -2.94
C TRP A 646 37.05 -21.66 -3.79
N GLN A 647 37.06 -21.80 -5.12
CA GLN A 647 36.34 -20.88 -6.01
C GLN A 647 35.72 -21.63 -7.18
N GLN A 648 34.52 -21.22 -7.59
CA GLN A 648 33.84 -21.84 -8.71
C GLN A 648 32.84 -20.91 -9.42
N HIS A 649 32.74 -21.09 -10.73
CA HIS A 649 31.75 -20.46 -11.59
C HIS A 649 30.74 -21.51 -12.07
N PHE A 650 29.46 -21.24 -11.86
CA PHE A 650 28.34 -22.08 -12.23
C PHE A 650 27.40 -21.37 -13.20
N SER A 651 26.77 -22.16 -14.06
CA SER A 651 25.57 -21.80 -14.79
C SER A 651 24.40 -22.59 -14.22
N LEU A 652 23.34 -21.88 -13.83
CA LEU A 652 22.09 -22.44 -13.32
C LEU A 652 20.99 -22.20 -14.36
N LEU A 653 20.32 -23.26 -14.81
CA LEU A 653 19.19 -23.18 -15.73
C LEU A 653 18.24 -24.35 -15.49
N ALA A 654 16.95 -24.08 -15.29
CA ALA A 654 15.91 -25.12 -15.11
C ALA A 654 16.27 -26.14 -14.00
N GLY A 655 16.90 -25.67 -12.92
CA GLY A 655 17.35 -26.50 -11.79
C GLY A 655 18.64 -27.31 -12.05
N LYS A 656 19.20 -27.26 -13.26
CA LYS A 656 20.50 -27.84 -13.59
C LYS A 656 21.60 -26.87 -13.21
N ILE A 657 22.63 -27.36 -12.51
CA ILE A 657 23.82 -26.59 -12.13
C ILE A 657 25.02 -27.21 -12.84
N THR A 658 25.77 -26.43 -13.60
CA THR A 658 26.98 -26.89 -14.30
C THR A 658 28.12 -25.91 -14.07
N THR A 659 29.31 -26.41 -13.80
CA THR A 659 30.51 -25.55 -13.67
C THR A 659 31.11 -25.20 -15.01
N GLN A 660 31.74 -24.03 -15.09
CA GLN A 660 32.63 -23.70 -16.21
C GLN A 660 34.05 -24.23 -15.90
N PRO A 661 34.75 -24.85 -16.88
CA PRO A 661 36.09 -25.41 -16.63
C PRO A 661 37.09 -24.34 -16.17
N ASN A 662 37.75 -24.57 -15.03
CA ASN A 662 38.83 -23.71 -14.57
C ASN A 662 40.17 -24.16 -15.18
N ALA A 663 40.98 -23.20 -15.66
CA ALA A 663 42.33 -23.49 -16.16
C ALA A 663 43.35 -23.78 -15.04
N LYS A 664 43.07 -23.28 -13.83
CA LYS A 664 43.90 -23.41 -12.62
C LYS A 664 43.17 -24.22 -11.54
N GLU A 665 43.92 -24.68 -10.55
CA GLU A 665 43.40 -25.31 -9.35
C GLU A 665 42.44 -24.35 -8.64
N ASN A 666 41.31 -24.88 -8.19
CA ASN A 666 40.21 -24.09 -7.68
C ASN A 666 39.78 -24.50 -6.26
N LEU A 667 40.43 -25.52 -5.70
CA LEU A 667 40.33 -25.93 -4.31
C LEU A 667 41.75 -26.20 -3.78
N THR A 668 42.10 -25.57 -2.67
CA THR A 668 43.32 -25.83 -1.93
C THR A 668 43.03 -25.95 -0.45
N VAL A 669 43.77 -26.80 0.27
CA VAL A 669 43.69 -26.94 1.72
C VAL A 669 45.11 -27.05 2.27
N GLU A 670 45.46 -26.24 3.27
CA GLU A 670 46.82 -26.27 3.82
C GLU A 670 47.06 -27.52 4.64
N LEU A 671 46.09 -27.91 5.47
CA LEU A 671 46.14 -29.11 6.29
C LEU A 671 44.75 -29.75 6.44
N ILE A 672 44.70 -31.07 6.27
CA ILE A 672 43.59 -31.94 6.62
C ILE A 672 44.11 -32.88 7.70
N GLU A 673 43.59 -32.74 8.91
CA GLU A 673 43.97 -33.62 10.02
C GLU A 673 43.22 -34.94 9.89
N THR A 674 43.96 -35.95 9.46
CA THR A 674 43.56 -37.35 9.48
C THR A 674 44.68 -38.14 10.17
N VAL A 675 44.50 -39.44 10.34
CA VAL A 675 45.54 -40.32 10.90
C VAL A 675 46.89 -40.16 10.20
N THR A 676 46.87 -39.93 8.88
CA THR A 676 48.04 -39.49 8.11
C THR A 676 47.79 -38.06 7.63
N PRO A 677 48.33 -37.02 8.29
CA PRO A 677 48.05 -35.64 7.92
C PRO A 677 48.33 -35.37 6.44
N ILE A 678 47.33 -34.81 5.75
CA ILE A 678 47.46 -34.44 4.34
C ILE A 678 47.66 -32.93 4.31
N SER A 679 48.78 -32.47 3.75
CA SER A 679 49.09 -31.03 3.66
C SER A 679 49.23 -30.56 2.22
N LYS A 680 49.02 -29.26 1.99
CA LYS A 680 49.15 -28.59 0.68
C LYS A 680 48.35 -29.30 -0.42
N LEU A 681 47.12 -29.70 -0.10
CA LEU A 681 46.18 -30.25 -1.07
C LEU A 681 45.87 -29.18 -2.12
N SER A 682 45.92 -29.55 -3.39
CA SER A 682 45.55 -28.71 -4.52
C SER A 682 44.85 -29.55 -5.57
N ILE A 683 43.68 -29.10 -6.03
CA ILE A 683 42.82 -29.85 -6.93
C ILE A 683 41.97 -28.90 -7.79
N ASN A 684 41.71 -29.32 -9.03
CA ASN A 684 40.79 -28.66 -9.94
C ASN A 684 39.49 -29.46 -10.05
N THR A 685 38.40 -28.89 -9.54
CA THR A 685 37.10 -29.55 -9.43
C THR A 685 36.08 -28.95 -10.40
N ASN A 686 35.28 -29.80 -11.05
CA ASN A 686 34.15 -29.40 -11.90
C ASN A 686 32.92 -30.23 -11.53
N TRP A 687 31.79 -29.56 -11.35
CA TRP A 687 30.59 -30.12 -10.73
C TRP A 687 29.43 -30.03 -11.72
N THR A 688 28.61 -31.07 -11.75
CA THR A 688 27.31 -31.03 -12.44
C THR A 688 26.25 -31.59 -11.51
N PHE A 689 25.14 -30.87 -11.40
CA PHE A 689 23.93 -31.36 -10.74
C PHE A 689 22.78 -31.34 -11.73
N ASP A 690 22.31 -32.53 -12.09
CA ASP A 690 21.14 -32.74 -12.94
C ASP A 690 20.39 -33.95 -12.37
N LYS A 691 19.52 -33.70 -11.38
CA LYS A 691 18.86 -34.68 -10.48
C LYS A 691 19.81 -35.48 -9.58
N SER A 692 21.04 -35.70 -10.03
CA SER A 692 22.14 -36.37 -9.33
C SER A 692 23.40 -35.50 -9.39
N PHE A 693 24.26 -35.63 -8.38
CA PHE A 693 25.51 -34.90 -8.29
C PHE A 693 26.64 -35.69 -8.95
N GLN A 694 27.43 -35.00 -9.78
CA GLN A 694 28.63 -35.51 -10.44
C GLN A 694 29.78 -34.55 -10.18
N LEU A 695 30.94 -35.10 -9.85
CA LEU A 695 32.18 -34.36 -9.59
C LEU A 695 33.28 -34.95 -10.46
N SER A 696 34.02 -34.08 -11.17
CA SER A 696 35.29 -34.44 -11.78
C SER A 696 36.41 -33.63 -11.13
N ALA A 697 37.51 -34.30 -10.83
CA ALA A 697 38.64 -33.77 -10.10
C ALA A 697 39.91 -34.06 -10.89
N ASN A 698 40.59 -33.00 -11.30
CA ASN A 698 41.81 -33.05 -12.11
C ASN A 698 42.99 -32.51 -11.32
N LYS A 699 44.19 -33.03 -11.64
CA LYS A 699 45.46 -32.58 -11.06
C LYS A 699 45.46 -32.59 -9.52
N LEU A 700 44.85 -33.60 -8.92
CA LEU A 700 44.81 -33.71 -7.47
C LEU A 700 46.23 -34.01 -6.97
N LYS A 701 46.77 -33.12 -6.15
CA LYS A 701 48.11 -33.25 -5.55
C LYS A 701 48.04 -32.91 -4.07
N ALA A 702 48.72 -33.68 -3.22
CA ALA A 702 48.96 -33.29 -1.83
C ALA A 702 50.23 -33.94 -1.28
N ASN A 703 50.69 -33.42 -0.14
CA ASN A 703 51.77 -34.00 0.64
C ASN A 703 51.22 -34.98 1.67
N VAL A 704 51.86 -36.13 1.82
CA VAL A 704 51.46 -37.20 2.75
C VAL A 704 52.69 -38.07 3.05
N LEU A 705 52.81 -38.56 4.29
CA LEU A 705 53.88 -39.50 4.71
C LEU A 705 55.29 -39.05 4.26
N GLY A 706 55.66 -37.80 4.56
CA GLY A 706 56.96 -37.21 4.20
C GLY A 706 57.18 -36.90 2.71
N GLY A 707 56.31 -37.37 1.83
CA GLY A 707 56.37 -37.18 0.38
C GLY A 707 55.12 -36.52 -0.18
N SER A 708 54.72 -36.93 -1.39
CA SER A 708 53.53 -36.42 -2.07
C SER A 708 52.89 -37.46 -2.99
N PHE A 709 51.61 -37.29 -3.27
CA PHE A 709 50.91 -38.06 -4.29
C PHE A 709 50.28 -37.15 -5.35
N PHE A 710 50.08 -37.70 -6.54
CA PHE A 710 49.43 -37.05 -7.66
C PHE A 710 48.45 -37.99 -8.36
N ILE A 711 47.24 -37.50 -8.61
CA ILE A 711 46.18 -38.19 -9.35
C ILE A 711 45.78 -37.31 -10.55
N PRO A 712 45.97 -37.77 -11.80
CA PRO A 712 45.69 -36.96 -12.98
C PRO A 712 44.22 -36.55 -13.11
N ASN A 713 43.30 -37.50 -12.94
CA ASN A 713 41.86 -37.32 -13.07
C ASN A 713 41.13 -38.40 -12.25
N ILE A 714 40.04 -38.01 -11.59
CA ILE A 714 39.08 -38.90 -10.93
C ILE A 714 37.66 -38.35 -11.11
N GLN A 715 36.69 -39.23 -11.28
CA GLN A 715 35.28 -38.89 -11.41
C GLN A 715 34.45 -39.56 -10.31
N TRP A 716 33.46 -38.83 -9.79
CA TRP A 716 32.49 -39.31 -8.82
C TRP A 716 31.06 -39.10 -9.35
N PRO A 717 30.15 -40.09 -9.23
CA PRO A 717 30.38 -41.43 -8.70
C PRO A 717 31.42 -42.22 -9.50
N VAL A 718 32.22 -43.05 -8.83
CA VAL A 718 33.21 -43.90 -9.50
C VAL A 718 32.48 -45.03 -10.19
N GLU A 719 32.58 -45.13 -11.52
CA GLU A 719 31.92 -46.18 -12.30
C GLU A 719 32.72 -47.49 -12.26
N HIS A 720 32.02 -48.62 -12.40
CA HIS A 720 32.65 -49.95 -12.48
C HIS A 720 33.68 -50.00 -13.62
N GLY A 721 34.90 -50.45 -13.31
CA GLY A 721 36.03 -50.55 -14.24
C GLY A 721 36.83 -49.25 -14.39
N HIS A 722 36.46 -48.17 -13.70
CA HIS A 722 37.24 -46.94 -13.69
C HIS A 722 38.57 -47.17 -12.96
N SER A 723 39.69 -46.87 -13.62
CA SER A 723 41.04 -47.02 -13.08
C SER A 723 41.72 -45.66 -12.92
N VAL A 724 42.25 -45.43 -11.73
CA VAL A 724 42.92 -44.19 -11.32
C VAL A 724 44.37 -44.50 -11.05
N ASN A 725 45.29 -43.87 -11.78
CA ASN A 725 46.73 -44.03 -11.52
C ASN A 725 47.18 -43.06 -10.42
N VAL A 726 47.48 -43.60 -9.24
CA VAL A 726 48.03 -42.85 -8.10
C VAL A 726 49.54 -42.83 -8.22
N GLN A 727 50.12 -41.66 -8.47
CA GLN A 727 51.57 -41.48 -8.55
C GLN A 727 52.10 -41.06 -7.19
N LEU A 728 53.04 -41.82 -6.64
CA LEU A 728 53.69 -41.53 -5.37
C LEU A 728 55.09 -40.97 -5.63
N ASN A 729 55.45 -39.90 -4.92
CA ASN A 729 56.73 -39.25 -5.04
C ASN A 729 57.36 -38.99 -3.68
N SER A 730 58.53 -39.61 -3.45
CA SER A 730 59.37 -39.43 -2.26
C SER A 730 58.67 -39.72 -0.93
N ILE A 731 57.84 -40.78 -0.88
CA ILE A 731 57.18 -41.23 0.35
C ILE A 731 58.25 -41.77 1.32
N ASP A 732 58.19 -41.34 2.57
CA ASP A 732 59.10 -41.72 3.65
C ASP A 732 58.68 -43.07 4.25
N LEU A 733 59.54 -44.09 4.12
CA LEU A 733 59.25 -45.44 4.60
C LEU A 733 59.16 -45.51 6.13
N GLU A 734 59.87 -44.66 6.86
CA GLU A 734 59.78 -44.64 8.33
C GLU A 734 58.37 -44.24 8.77
N GLN A 735 57.80 -43.21 8.11
CA GLN A 735 56.45 -42.74 8.38
C GLN A 735 55.38 -43.76 7.97
N VAL A 736 55.60 -44.49 6.88
CA VAL A 736 54.68 -45.57 6.46
C VAL A 736 54.65 -46.69 7.50
N LEU A 737 55.82 -47.12 8.00
CA LEU A 737 55.91 -48.20 8.98
C LEU A 737 55.47 -47.79 10.38
N ALA A 738 55.55 -46.50 10.72
CA ALA A 738 55.01 -45.96 11.96
C ALA A 738 53.47 -46.13 12.08
N LEU A 739 52.75 -46.37 10.97
CA LEU A 739 51.31 -46.65 11.00
C LEU A 739 50.98 -48.00 11.66
N ASP A 740 51.95 -48.90 11.77
CA ASP A 740 51.81 -50.23 12.40
C ASP A 740 53.04 -50.53 13.28
N GLU A 741 53.12 -49.88 14.45
CA GLU A 741 54.27 -49.93 15.39
C GLU A 741 54.62 -51.35 15.91
N LYS A 742 53.85 -52.38 15.56
CA LYS A 742 53.94 -53.73 16.17
C LYS A 742 55.03 -54.64 15.60
N GLN A 743 55.88 -54.16 14.69
CA GLN A 743 56.70 -55.06 13.87
C GLN A 743 58.18 -55.21 14.29
N GLY A 744 58.75 -54.36 15.15
CA GLY A 744 60.18 -54.47 15.52
C GLY A 744 61.13 -54.41 14.31
N ILE A 745 60.67 -53.80 13.21
CA ILE A 745 61.40 -53.61 11.96
C ILE A 745 61.44 -52.11 11.70
N VAL A 746 62.65 -51.57 11.50
CA VAL A 746 62.88 -50.19 11.09
C VAL A 746 63.30 -50.23 9.62
N VAL A 747 62.63 -49.45 8.77
CA VAL A 747 63.06 -49.24 7.38
C VAL A 747 63.14 -47.76 7.09
N THR A 748 64.32 -47.31 6.69
CA THR A 748 64.61 -45.91 6.38
C THR A 748 64.77 -45.70 4.88
N GLY A 749 64.53 -44.46 4.42
CA GLY A 749 64.68 -44.06 3.02
C GLY A 749 63.34 -43.76 2.34
N ASN A 750 63.41 -43.25 1.10
CA ASN A 750 62.23 -42.79 0.37
C ASN A 750 61.93 -43.67 -0.84
N ILE A 751 60.64 -43.84 -1.14
CA ILE A 751 60.14 -44.56 -2.32
C ILE A 751 59.28 -43.66 -3.21
N SER A 752 59.28 -43.97 -4.51
CA SER A 752 58.38 -43.41 -5.51
C SER A 752 57.80 -44.54 -6.35
N GLY A 753 56.70 -44.27 -7.04
CA GLY A 753 56.05 -45.30 -7.83
C GLY A 753 54.68 -44.93 -8.34
N GLN A 754 53.98 -45.91 -8.91
CA GLN A 754 52.64 -45.74 -9.43
C GLN A 754 51.76 -46.91 -9.04
N LEU A 755 50.54 -46.62 -8.61
CA LEU A 755 49.54 -47.59 -8.17
C LEU A 755 48.27 -47.37 -9.01
N PRO A 756 48.01 -48.19 -10.05
CA PRO A 756 46.75 -48.15 -10.79
C PRO A 756 45.67 -48.83 -9.95
N VAL A 757 44.81 -48.02 -9.35
CA VAL A 757 43.69 -48.46 -8.51
C VAL A 757 42.42 -48.50 -9.36
N THR A 758 41.84 -49.69 -9.52
CA THR A 758 40.60 -49.88 -10.27
C THR A 758 39.45 -50.15 -9.31
N PHE A 759 38.29 -49.53 -9.54
CA PHE A 759 37.06 -49.83 -8.81
C PHE A 759 36.25 -50.87 -9.58
N ASP A 760 35.98 -52.03 -8.99
CA ASP A 760 35.26 -53.14 -9.63
C ASP A 760 33.74 -53.13 -9.37
N GLY A 761 33.21 -52.03 -8.83
CA GLY A 761 31.80 -51.87 -8.48
C GLY A 761 31.47 -52.15 -7.01
N ASP A 762 32.35 -52.84 -6.27
CA ASP A 762 32.20 -53.09 -4.83
C ASP A 762 33.49 -52.73 -4.06
N LYS A 763 34.65 -53.05 -4.63
CA LYS A 763 35.97 -52.99 -4.00
C LYS A 763 37.00 -52.31 -4.91
N TYR A 764 38.18 -52.08 -4.35
CA TYR A 764 39.32 -51.49 -5.05
C TYR A 764 40.41 -52.55 -5.28
N ILE A 765 40.92 -52.64 -6.50
CA ILE A 765 41.97 -53.60 -6.89
C ILE A 765 43.18 -52.88 -7.48
N ILE A 766 44.36 -53.49 -7.38
CA ILE A 766 45.62 -53.03 -7.97
C ILE A 766 46.21 -54.18 -8.78
N GLU A 767 46.43 -54.03 -10.09
CA GLU A 767 46.95 -55.14 -10.92
C GLU A 767 48.41 -54.98 -11.35
N LYS A 768 48.90 -53.74 -11.47
CA LYS A 768 50.21 -53.43 -12.07
C LYS A 768 50.87 -52.24 -11.37
N GLY A 769 50.88 -52.26 -10.04
CA GLY A 769 51.58 -51.25 -9.25
C GLY A 769 53.09 -51.49 -9.24
N GLU A 770 53.86 -50.40 -9.12
CA GLU A 770 55.31 -50.45 -9.04
C GLU A 770 55.81 -49.41 -8.04
N LEU A 771 56.71 -49.82 -7.14
CA LEU A 771 57.39 -48.96 -6.17
C LEU A 771 58.91 -49.17 -6.31
N HIS A 772 59.69 -48.11 -6.13
CA HIS A 772 61.15 -48.16 -6.13
C HIS A 772 61.75 -47.12 -5.18
N ASN A 773 62.90 -47.42 -4.59
CA ASN A 773 63.62 -46.45 -3.78
C ASN A 773 64.23 -45.34 -4.63
N ILE A 774 64.26 -44.14 -4.08
CA ILE A 774 64.94 -42.97 -4.66
C ILE A 774 66.11 -42.49 -3.79
N SER A 775 66.25 -43.04 -2.58
CA SER A 775 67.39 -42.87 -1.70
C SER A 775 67.93 -44.24 -1.26
N ASN A 776 69.19 -44.27 -0.84
CA ASN A 776 69.68 -45.41 -0.05
C ASN A 776 68.93 -45.45 1.29
N GLY A 777 68.90 -46.63 1.92
CA GLY A 777 68.19 -46.83 3.17
C GLY A 777 68.79 -47.93 4.02
N LEU A 778 68.21 -48.11 5.21
CA LEU A 778 68.58 -49.11 6.19
C LEU A 778 67.34 -49.95 6.52
N ILE A 779 67.48 -51.27 6.51
CA ILE A 779 66.50 -52.19 7.12
C ILE A 779 67.16 -52.76 8.36
N GLN A 780 66.51 -52.61 9.51
CA GLN A 780 66.99 -53.13 10.78
C GLN A 780 65.89 -53.94 11.45
N VAL A 781 66.19 -55.17 11.84
CA VAL A 781 65.25 -56.06 12.55
C VAL A 781 65.78 -56.25 13.98
N ILE A 782 65.12 -55.62 14.96
CA ILE A 782 65.60 -55.54 16.34
C ILE A 782 64.59 -56.24 17.26
N ASP A 783 65.09 -57.15 18.12
CA ASP A 783 64.36 -57.73 19.26
C ASP A 783 62.93 -58.23 18.99
N ASN A 784 62.65 -58.70 17.76
CA ASN A 784 61.35 -59.25 17.41
C ASN A 784 61.24 -60.72 17.89
N PRO A 785 60.33 -61.04 18.85
CA PRO A 785 60.20 -62.39 19.41
C PRO A 785 59.79 -63.43 18.36
N ALA A 786 58.95 -63.05 17.40
CA ALA A 786 58.51 -63.93 16.30
C ALA A 786 59.67 -64.26 15.37
N VAL A 787 60.55 -63.29 15.08
CA VAL A 787 61.76 -63.52 14.29
C VAL A 787 62.72 -64.46 15.02
N THR A 788 62.86 -64.31 16.34
CA THR A 788 63.72 -65.17 17.17
C THR A 788 63.28 -66.63 17.14
N GLU A 789 61.96 -66.89 17.22
CA GLU A 789 61.37 -68.23 17.12
C GLU A 789 61.53 -68.83 15.71
N LEU A 790 61.32 -68.03 14.65
CA LEU A 790 61.49 -68.47 13.26
C LEU A 790 62.96 -68.79 12.93
N LYS A 791 63.92 -68.03 13.49
CA LYS A 791 65.36 -68.29 13.38
C LYS A 791 65.77 -69.62 14.03
N ALA A 792 65.10 -70.01 15.12
CA ALA A 792 65.40 -71.26 15.85
C ALA A 792 64.92 -72.52 15.10
N ASN A 793 63.81 -72.39 14.35
CA ASN A 793 63.12 -73.53 13.73
C ASN A 793 63.48 -73.76 12.25
N ASN A 794 64.16 -72.82 11.56
CA ASN A 794 64.52 -72.97 10.14
C ASN A 794 65.85 -72.27 9.80
N SER A 795 66.87 -73.05 9.39
CA SER A 795 68.21 -72.55 9.08
C SER A 795 68.29 -71.65 7.83
N GLN A 796 67.38 -71.80 6.86
CA GLN A 796 67.31 -70.92 5.68
C GLN A 796 66.71 -69.56 6.05
N LEU A 797 65.67 -69.55 6.89
CA LEU A 797 65.10 -68.30 7.42
C LEU A 797 66.08 -67.59 8.34
N LYS A 798 66.89 -68.35 9.10
CA LYS A 798 67.97 -67.79 9.91
C LYS A 798 68.92 -66.93 9.06
N LEU A 799 69.39 -67.44 7.92
CA LEU A 799 70.25 -66.70 7.00
C LEU A 799 69.57 -65.43 6.44
N ALA A 800 68.31 -65.53 6.03
CA ALA A 800 67.56 -64.39 5.49
C ALA A 800 67.35 -63.28 6.55
N PHE A 801 67.00 -63.65 7.79
CA PHE A 801 66.82 -62.69 8.87
C PHE A 801 68.14 -62.16 9.46
N ASP A 802 69.21 -62.95 9.47
CA ASP A 802 70.56 -62.46 9.82
C ASP A 802 71.02 -61.42 8.79
N ALA A 803 70.73 -61.65 7.50
CA ALA A 803 70.99 -60.67 6.44
C ALA A 803 70.19 -59.36 6.59
N LEU A 804 68.96 -59.41 7.13
CA LEU A 804 68.09 -58.25 7.36
C LEU A 804 68.32 -57.53 8.69
N GLN A 805 69.11 -58.09 9.63
CA GLN A 805 69.31 -57.48 10.96
C GLN A 805 69.88 -56.06 10.89
N ASN A 806 70.72 -55.77 9.90
CA ASN A 806 71.36 -54.48 9.68
C ASN A 806 71.71 -54.29 8.19
N LEU A 807 70.70 -54.26 7.31
CA LEU A 807 70.89 -54.22 5.87
C LEU A 807 70.91 -52.79 5.34
N HIS A 808 72.07 -52.32 4.89
CA HIS A 808 72.21 -51.05 4.17
C HIS A 808 71.92 -51.29 2.68
N TYR A 809 70.74 -50.89 2.20
CA TYR A 809 70.32 -51.11 0.83
C TYR A 809 70.51 -49.89 -0.06
N HIS A 810 70.82 -50.15 -1.34
CA HIS A 810 70.91 -49.14 -2.39
C HIS A 810 69.87 -49.37 -3.50
N GLN A 811 69.30 -50.58 -3.58
CA GLN A 811 68.19 -50.90 -4.47
C GLN A 811 67.07 -51.58 -3.69
N LEU A 812 65.86 -51.05 -3.79
CA LEU A 812 64.61 -51.64 -3.34
C LEU A 812 63.56 -51.36 -4.41
N SER A 813 62.97 -52.40 -4.99
CA SER A 813 61.90 -52.27 -5.97
C SER A 813 60.84 -53.32 -5.76
N SER A 814 59.56 -52.96 -5.86
CA SER A 814 58.46 -53.91 -5.67
C SER A 814 57.41 -53.77 -6.76
N ALA A 815 57.02 -54.89 -7.37
CA ALA A 815 55.74 -54.98 -8.07
C ALA A 815 54.63 -55.14 -7.02
N VAL A 816 53.51 -54.44 -7.20
CA VAL A 816 52.42 -54.35 -6.24
C VAL A 816 51.12 -54.79 -6.91
N THR A 817 50.42 -55.74 -6.28
CA THR A 817 49.09 -56.18 -6.69
C THR A 817 48.17 -56.34 -5.48
N MET A 818 46.89 -56.03 -5.60
CA MET A 818 45.88 -56.21 -4.57
C MET A 818 44.60 -56.69 -5.25
N ALA A 819 44.12 -57.86 -4.84
CA ALA A 819 42.84 -58.39 -5.32
C ALA A 819 41.69 -57.80 -4.48
N ASP A 820 40.51 -58.39 -4.59
CA ASP A 820 39.31 -57.96 -3.88
C ASP A 820 39.32 -58.38 -2.38
N ASP A 821 40.38 -59.03 -1.90
CA ASP A 821 40.53 -59.49 -0.52
C ASP A 821 41.16 -58.43 0.41
N GLY A 822 41.67 -57.32 -0.14
CA GLY A 822 42.32 -56.24 0.61
C GLY A 822 43.79 -56.49 0.96
N TYR A 823 44.36 -57.64 0.59
CA TYR A 823 45.76 -57.96 0.83
C TYR A 823 46.64 -57.48 -0.31
N MET A 824 47.48 -56.50 -0.01
CA MET A 824 48.49 -55.99 -0.92
C MET A 824 49.68 -56.95 -0.97
N GLN A 825 49.91 -57.57 -2.13
CA GLN A 825 51.06 -58.40 -2.43
C GLN A 825 52.19 -57.55 -3.00
N LEU A 826 53.34 -57.55 -2.34
CA LEU A 826 54.54 -56.84 -2.73
C LEU A 826 55.63 -57.86 -3.11
N ASN A 827 55.91 -57.97 -4.41
CA ASN A 827 57.03 -58.77 -4.92
C ASN A 827 58.28 -57.88 -4.94
N THR A 828 58.97 -57.83 -3.80
CA THR A 828 60.06 -56.90 -3.50
C THR A 828 61.43 -57.52 -3.77
N VAL A 829 62.28 -56.79 -4.48
CA VAL A 829 63.71 -57.09 -4.68
C VAL A 829 64.53 -56.07 -3.90
N ILE A 830 65.40 -56.55 -3.01
CA ILE A 830 66.26 -55.70 -2.16
C ILE A 830 67.72 -56.09 -2.40
N LYS A 831 68.55 -55.10 -2.77
CA LYS A 831 70.00 -55.25 -2.85
C LYS A 831 70.73 -54.27 -1.95
N GLY A 832 71.64 -54.80 -1.17
CA GLY A 832 72.39 -54.04 -0.17
C GLY A 832 73.59 -54.79 0.35
N ARG A 833 74.18 -54.26 1.42
CA ARG A 833 75.27 -54.87 2.16
C ARG A 833 74.92 -54.86 3.64
N ASN A 834 75.11 -55.99 4.32
CA ASN A 834 75.02 -56.04 5.77
C ASN A 834 76.45 -56.02 6.34
N PRO A 835 76.86 -54.96 7.08
CA PRO A 835 78.21 -54.83 7.60
C PRO A 835 78.53 -55.82 8.73
N ASP A 836 77.53 -56.38 9.42
CA ASP A 836 77.74 -57.30 10.55
C ASP A 836 78.15 -58.71 10.09
N ILE A 837 77.79 -59.07 8.85
CA ILE A 837 78.14 -60.36 8.22
C ILE A 837 79.08 -60.21 7.01
N ASP A 838 79.52 -58.98 6.71
CA ASP A 838 80.37 -58.57 5.58
C ASP A 838 79.98 -59.20 4.23
N ASN A 839 78.68 -59.28 3.93
CA ASN A 839 78.17 -59.88 2.71
C ASN A 839 77.24 -58.95 1.94
N ASP A 840 77.31 -59.05 0.61
CA ASP A 840 76.30 -58.48 -0.27
C ASP A 840 75.03 -59.34 -0.20
N VAL A 841 73.89 -58.67 -0.10
CA VAL A 841 72.59 -59.28 0.12
C VAL A 841 71.73 -58.99 -1.09
N ASN A 842 71.18 -60.03 -1.71
CA ASN A 842 70.18 -59.94 -2.77
C ASN A 842 68.97 -60.79 -2.38
N LEU A 843 67.91 -60.13 -1.93
CA LEU A 843 66.71 -60.77 -1.40
C LEU A 843 65.53 -60.53 -2.33
N ASN A 844 64.83 -61.62 -2.65
CA ASN A 844 63.52 -61.57 -3.29
C ASN A 844 62.49 -61.97 -2.22
N LEU A 845 61.67 -61.01 -1.82
CA LEU A 845 60.66 -61.18 -0.79
C LEU A 845 59.28 -61.00 -1.41
N ASN A 846 58.38 -61.94 -1.15
CA ASN A 846 56.96 -61.77 -1.45
C ASN A 846 56.28 -61.45 -0.13
N LEU A 847 55.93 -60.19 0.06
CA LEU A 847 55.26 -59.71 1.27
C LEU A 847 53.76 -59.60 1.00
N SER A 848 52.94 -59.97 1.97
CA SER A 848 51.50 -59.76 1.94
C SER A 848 51.12 -58.87 3.11
N TYR A 849 50.45 -57.75 2.82
CA TYR A 849 50.07 -56.76 3.82
C TYR A 849 48.57 -56.47 3.74
N ASP A 850 47.89 -56.50 4.89
CA ASP A 850 46.47 -56.16 4.99
C ASP A 850 46.28 -54.64 4.97
N LEU A 851 46.28 -54.07 3.77
CA LEU A 851 46.17 -52.62 3.60
C LEU A 851 44.78 -52.12 4.01
N LEU A 852 43.72 -52.82 3.62
CA LEU A 852 42.36 -52.41 3.97
C LEU A 852 42.10 -52.55 5.48
N GLY A 853 42.55 -53.64 6.10
CA GLY A 853 42.47 -53.82 7.55
C GLY A 853 43.27 -52.79 8.33
N LEU A 854 44.45 -52.39 7.85
CA LEU A 854 45.19 -51.25 8.43
C LEU A 854 44.33 -49.98 8.35
N LEU A 855 43.90 -49.58 7.15
CA LEU A 855 43.10 -48.37 6.95
C LEU A 855 41.80 -48.38 7.78
N GLU A 856 41.16 -49.54 7.90
CA GLU A 856 39.98 -49.74 8.74
C GLU A 856 40.33 -49.57 10.22
N SER A 857 41.40 -50.20 10.71
CA SER A 857 41.84 -50.10 12.11
C SER A 857 42.21 -48.66 12.51
N LEU A 858 42.86 -47.91 11.61
CA LEU A 858 43.17 -46.49 11.78
C LEU A 858 41.87 -45.68 11.89
N SER A 859 40.88 -45.98 11.04
CA SER A 859 39.57 -45.32 11.08
C SER A 859 38.74 -45.64 12.33
N ILE A 860 38.84 -46.87 12.86
CA ILE A 860 38.12 -47.32 14.06
C ILE A 860 38.75 -46.71 15.32
N THR A 861 40.08 -46.68 15.40
CA THR A 861 40.81 -46.09 16.54
C THR A 861 40.43 -44.61 16.68
N GLN A 862 40.39 -43.88 15.58
CA GLN A 862 39.95 -42.49 15.55
C GLN A 862 38.50 -42.34 16.04
N ARG A 863 37.55 -43.12 15.51
CA ARG A 863 36.15 -43.10 15.97
C ARG A 863 36.01 -43.46 17.45
N PHE A 864 36.83 -44.37 17.95
CA PHE A 864 36.82 -44.79 19.34
C PHE A 864 37.37 -43.70 20.27
N GLU A 865 38.50 -43.09 19.93
CA GLU A 865 39.07 -41.95 20.66
C GLU A 865 38.10 -40.75 20.69
N GLU A 866 37.51 -40.40 19.55
CA GLU A 866 36.46 -39.37 19.47
C GLU A 866 35.24 -39.73 20.36
N SER A 867 34.80 -40.99 20.34
CA SER A 867 33.66 -41.44 21.17
C SER A 867 33.96 -41.40 22.67
N LEU A 868 35.21 -41.66 23.08
CA LEU A 868 35.66 -41.55 24.46
C LEU A 868 35.72 -40.09 24.91
N ILE A 869 36.27 -39.19 24.09
CA ILE A 869 36.36 -37.76 24.39
C ILE A 869 34.95 -37.15 24.48
N LYS A 870 34.07 -37.41 23.50
CA LYS A 870 32.66 -36.99 23.55
C LYS A 870 31.92 -37.58 24.76
N GLY A 871 32.22 -38.82 25.14
CA GLY A 871 31.67 -39.49 26.33
C GLY A 871 32.14 -38.90 27.67
N LEU A 872 33.37 -38.37 27.72
CA LEU A 872 33.93 -37.71 28.90
C LEU A 872 33.46 -36.25 29.04
N GLN A 873 33.26 -35.54 27.92
CA GLN A 873 32.71 -34.18 27.93
C GLN A 873 31.23 -34.13 28.35
N LYS A 874 30.41 -35.12 27.93
CA LYS A 874 29.01 -35.26 28.39
C LYS A 874 28.82 -35.56 29.89
N LYS A 875 29.89 -35.86 30.63
CA LYS A 875 29.84 -36.08 32.09
C LYS A 875 30.20 -34.84 32.93
N LYS A 876 30.43 -33.68 32.28
CA LYS A 876 30.81 -32.42 32.95
C LYS A 876 29.79 -31.27 32.84
N GLU A 877 28.62 -31.52 32.24
CA GLU A 877 27.39 -30.71 32.41
C GLU A 877 26.35 -31.54 33.16
#